data_AF-A0AAW9JJ70-F1
#
_entry.id   AF-A0AAW9JJ70-F1
#
_cell.length_a   1.000
_cell.length_b   1.000
_cell.length_c   1.000
_cell.angle_alpha   90.00
_cell.angle_beta   90.00
_cell.angle_gamma   90.00
#
_symmetry.space_group_name_H-M   'P 1'
#
loop_
_entity.id
_entity.type
_entity.pdbx_description
1 polymer ?
#
loop_
_entity_poly.entity_id
_entity_poly.type
_entity_poly.pdbx_seq_one_letter_code
_entity_poly.pdbx_strand_id
1 'polypeptide(L)'
;MFNQMNINVNVPNEKLNIEIRLVDKHFEYSFSRLAGLYTYHSGVVDEQKSQEWLQEIRQASLVDWPVLPEGAGPEIKQKNKWNVEFFDEDGSVICYGADDYFPKTWGKFQQKVLDMIPELLEQNGKRIEAVTFTVKNLNNYMPSNFMTSQQTYLILQETLTLRRSTRKITYEKIDEVNQRTYYEFERHELGQLLNSFQLVFATQNSRGKEEGRKAHDSDVYLKIELIDGTFEEYYWGLHQMFFTPGWKELVDAIHDLMLQGSTFLGHIFTSLPHLHKEISQYIYALVEIEETRQQNYYVVDNLFVHEGDYVVVPVGNRLEEKIARILRLEYCNLDNLPQPLELTRKILRKSETVKFARDLEDDSVIDNRQIDLALETIDDDPSIEETIGLIEAIRQNMNLGGEFVLPVHPLKTKQSHHNYHLGTKDEILTTTDGQSWALFRLFVENNQEAFVAFTNVEEFEKDGHTKGVVYPISSILEMVAKTPNINGIMLNPYGRPFFLAKELIMTIFMRNQETMKRSQIYLEYANVVNLTADSVVNNLQFNLNDPDSLDYALRTKIGTRLVDYYDDLMTLRPGEVKVTPGFGAKTKYIFHTVIPKYQQCPQADECVINSYYESLNQARKLYLKQIVLPIFGFNDAGYPLESLMPLIINTITQWMTDNRDYVLHVYLSTEDFEVYSAFRDYLEEA
;
A
#
# COMPACT_ATOMS: atom_id res chain seq x y z
N MET A 1 -18.32 -13.31 -47.65
CA MET A 1 -16.90 -13.51 -47.30
C MET A 1 -16.43 -12.29 -46.55
N PHE A 2 -15.94 -12.41 -45.30
CA PHE A 2 -15.49 -11.19 -44.60
C PHE A 2 -14.14 -10.70 -45.16
N ASN A 3 -14.07 -9.43 -45.50
CA ASN A 3 -12.84 -8.73 -45.87
C ASN A 3 -12.23 -7.99 -44.70
N GLN A 4 -12.97 -7.80 -43.61
CA GLN A 4 -12.44 -7.22 -42.38
C GLN A 4 -13.10 -7.83 -41.15
N MET A 5 -12.31 -8.00 -40.09
CA MET A 5 -12.75 -8.44 -38.76
C MET A 5 -12.22 -7.48 -37.71
N ASN A 6 -13.09 -6.98 -36.84
CA ASN A 6 -12.70 -6.17 -35.68
C ASN A 6 -13.11 -6.88 -34.39
N ILE A 7 -12.21 -6.98 -33.43
CA ILE A 7 -12.48 -7.53 -32.09
C ILE A 7 -12.23 -6.40 -31.09
N ASN A 8 -13.25 -6.04 -30.33
CA ASN A 8 -13.18 -5.04 -29.29
C ASN A 8 -13.48 -5.68 -27.93
N VAL A 9 -12.68 -5.39 -26.92
CA VAL A 9 -12.95 -5.77 -25.52
C VAL A 9 -12.87 -4.50 -24.69
N ASN A 10 -13.95 -4.16 -24.01
CA ASN A 10 -14.12 -2.97 -23.18
C ASN A 10 -14.37 -3.39 -21.73
N VAL A 11 -13.34 -3.42 -20.91
CA VAL A 11 -13.50 -3.61 -19.46
C VAL A 11 -13.15 -2.31 -18.73
N PRO A 12 -13.61 -2.11 -17.47
CA PRO A 12 -13.54 -0.80 -16.80
C PRO A 12 -12.17 -0.11 -16.81
N ASN A 13 -11.07 -0.87 -16.90
CA ASN A 13 -9.69 -0.35 -16.87
C ASN A 13 -8.85 -0.73 -18.10
N GLU A 14 -9.45 -1.37 -19.11
CA GLU A 14 -8.71 -1.85 -20.27
C GLU A 14 -9.61 -1.88 -21.52
N LYS A 15 -9.10 -1.30 -22.60
CA LYS A 15 -9.71 -1.44 -23.93
C LYS A 15 -8.74 -2.15 -24.84
N LEU A 16 -9.17 -3.23 -25.49
CA LEU A 16 -8.42 -3.95 -26.51
C LEU A 16 -9.18 -3.83 -27.83
N ASN A 17 -8.48 -3.50 -28.91
CA ASN A 17 -8.99 -3.50 -30.26
C ASN A 17 -8.01 -4.26 -31.17
N ILE A 18 -8.50 -5.26 -31.88
CA ILE A 18 -7.77 -6.00 -32.90
C ILE A 18 -8.54 -5.85 -34.22
N GLU A 19 -7.90 -5.31 -35.23
CA GLU A 19 -8.42 -5.21 -36.59
C GLU A 19 -7.60 -6.12 -37.51
N ILE A 20 -8.29 -6.89 -38.36
CA ILE A 20 -7.68 -7.72 -39.40
C ILE A 20 -8.42 -7.44 -40.70
N ARG A 21 -7.70 -7.08 -41.76
CA ARG A 21 -8.26 -6.74 -43.07
C ARG A 21 -7.60 -7.55 -44.17
N LEU A 22 -8.38 -8.19 -45.03
CA LEU A 22 -7.91 -8.83 -46.24
C LEU A 22 -7.73 -7.77 -47.33
N VAL A 23 -6.49 -7.54 -47.75
CA VAL A 23 -6.14 -6.65 -48.86
C VAL A 23 -5.51 -7.50 -49.95
N ASP A 24 -6.17 -7.57 -51.10
CA ASP A 24 -5.90 -8.51 -52.19
C ASP A 24 -5.92 -9.98 -51.73
N LYS A 25 -4.77 -10.50 -51.30
CA LYS A 25 -4.60 -11.87 -50.81
C LYS A 25 -3.80 -11.98 -49.50
N HIS A 26 -3.48 -10.85 -48.90
CA HIS A 26 -2.71 -10.73 -47.67
C HIS A 26 -3.58 -10.12 -46.57
N PHE A 27 -3.38 -10.55 -45.32
CA PHE A 27 -3.97 -9.86 -44.19
C PHE A 27 -3.08 -8.71 -43.73
N GLU A 28 -3.67 -7.52 -43.63
CA GLU A 28 -3.16 -6.43 -42.80
C GLU A 28 -3.80 -6.54 -41.42
N TYR A 29 -3.04 -6.29 -40.36
CA TYR A 29 -3.59 -6.30 -39.00
C TYR A 29 -3.15 -5.06 -38.22
N SER A 30 -3.99 -4.66 -37.27
CA SER A 30 -3.64 -3.73 -36.22
C SER A 30 -4.13 -4.22 -34.86
N PHE A 31 -3.35 -3.93 -33.83
CA PHE A 31 -3.67 -4.19 -32.43
C PHE A 31 -3.50 -2.88 -31.69
N SER A 32 -4.47 -2.53 -30.85
CA SER A 32 -4.31 -1.46 -29.88
C SER A 32 -4.88 -1.84 -28.53
N ARG A 33 -4.16 -1.51 -27.46
CA ARG A 33 -4.61 -1.71 -26.08
C ARG A 33 -4.44 -0.41 -25.31
N LEU A 34 -5.48 0.00 -24.60
CA LEU A 34 -5.50 1.16 -23.73
C LEU A 34 -5.73 0.65 -22.30
N ALA A 35 -4.65 0.52 -21.54
CA ALA A 35 -4.64 0.11 -20.13
C ALA A 35 -3.64 0.97 -19.36
N GLY A 36 -3.97 2.26 -19.17
CA GLY A 36 -3.06 3.28 -18.61
C GLY A 36 -2.02 3.84 -19.60
N LEU A 37 -1.56 3.05 -20.57
CA LEU A 37 -0.73 3.46 -21.72
C LEU A 37 -1.37 2.96 -23.03
N TYR A 38 -1.26 3.74 -24.10
CA TYR A 38 -1.71 3.34 -25.43
C TYR A 38 -0.62 2.53 -26.13
N THR A 39 -0.86 1.23 -26.34
CA THR A 39 -0.02 0.39 -27.21
C THR A 39 -0.69 0.26 -28.57
N TYR A 40 0.09 0.37 -29.64
CA TYR A 40 -0.37 0.20 -31.02
C TYR A 40 0.67 -0.59 -31.82
N HIS A 41 0.21 -1.60 -32.54
CA HIS A 41 1.03 -2.41 -33.44
C HIS A 41 0.27 -2.64 -34.75
N SER A 42 0.97 -2.70 -35.87
CA SER A 42 0.38 -3.09 -37.16
C SER A 42 1.39 -3.82 -38.05
N GLY A 43 0.92 -4.66 -38.95
CA GLY A 43 1.77 -5.39 -39.89
C GLY A 43 0.99 -6.06 -41.03
N VAL A 44 1.71 -6.85 -41.83
CA VAL A 44 1.18 -7.59 -43.00
C VAL A 44 1.57 -9.06 -42.89
N VAL A 45 0.67 -9.95 -43.31
CA VAL A 45 0.83 -11.40 -43.31
C VAL A 45 1.00 -11.90 -44.74
N ASP A 46 1.86 -12.89 -44.96
CA ASP A 46 2.04 -13.48 -46.29
C ASP A 46 0.76 -14.20 -46.79
N GLU A 47 0.68 -14.42 -48.11
CA GLU A 47 -0.53 -14.86 -48.80
C GLU A 47 -0.97 -16.25 -48.31
N GLN A 48 -0.01 -17.17 -48.15
CA GLN A 48 -0.32 -18.54 -47.78
C GLN A 48 -0.94 -18.59 -46.37
N LYS A 49 -0.30 -17.95 -45.40
CA LYS A 49 -0.80 -17.89 -44.02
C LYS A 49 -2.12 -17.14 -43.90
N SER A 50 -2.27 -16.06 -44.68
CA SER A 50 -3.53 -15.32 -44.72
C SER A 50 -4.70 -16.21 -45.17
N GLN A 51 -4.48 -17.09 -46.15
CA GLN A 51 -5.51 -18.05 -46.58
C GLN A 51 -5.78 -19.14 -45.53
N GLU A 52 -4.76 -19.64 -44.84
CA GLU A 52 -4.91 -20.63 -43.75
C GLU A 52 -5.76 -20.07 -42.61
N TRP A 53 -5.44 -18.87 -42.12
CA TRP A 53 -6.20 -18.22 -41.04
C TRP A 53 -7.62 -17.86 -41.43
N LEU A 54 -7.83 -17.44 -42.69
CA LEU A 54 -9.17 -17.18 -43.20
C LEU A 54 -10.03 -18.45 -43.16
N GLN A 55 -9.46 -19.64 -43.46
CA GLN A 55 -10.17 -20.91 -43.30
C GLN A 55 -10.42 -21.27 -41.85
N GLU A 56 -9.46 -21.01 -40.97
CA GLU A 56 -9.56 -21.32 -39.55
C GLU A 56 -10.65 -20.52 -38.83
N ILE A 57 -10.76 -19.23 -39.14
CA ILE A 57 -11.83 -18.36 -38.61
C ILE A 57 -13.18 -18.80 -39.17
N ARG A 58 -13.26 -19.22 -40.46
CA ARG A 58 -14.49 -19.78 -41.05
C ARG A 58 -14.98 -21.05 -40.36
N GLN A 59 -14.07 -21.87 -39.82
CA GLN A 59 -14.40 -23.11 -39.14
C GLN A 59 -14.77 -22.90 -37.66
N ALA A 60 -14.55 -21.71 -37.09
CA ALA A 60 -15.03 -21.37 -35.76
C ALA A 60 -16.55 -21.19 -35.82
N SER A 61 -17.32 -22.23 -35.51
CA SER A 61 -18.79 -22.17 -35.48
C SER A 61 -19.29 -21.03 -34.57
N LEU A 62 -19.91 -20.01 -35.16
CA LEU A 62 -20.45 -18.81 -34.47
C LEU A 62 -21.96 -18.90 -34.21
N VAL A 63 -22.57 -20.07 -34.38
CA VAL A 63 -24.04 -20.26 -34.40
C VAL A 63 -24.73 -19.81 -33.11
N ASP A 64 -24.05 -19.90 -31.96
CA ASP A 64 -24.60 -19.57 -30.64
C ASP A 64 -24.20 -18.16 -30.16
N TRP A 65 -23.63 -17.32 -31.02
CA TRP A 65 -23.15 -15.99 -30.62
C TRP A 65 -24.29 -14.96 -30.61
N PRO A 66 -24.34 -14.07 -29.60
CA PRO A 66 -25.36 -13.04 -29.50
C PRO A 66 -25.18 -11.99 -30.61
N VAL A 67 -26.09 -11.99 -31.59
CA VAL A 67 -26.10 -11.04 -32.70
C VAL A 67 -26.65 -9.70 -32.22
N LEU A 68 -25.91 -8.61 -32.45
CA LEU A 68 -26.36 -7.25 -32.19
C LEU A 68 -27.26 -6.74 -33.34
N PRO A 69 -28.19 -5.81 -33.06
CA PRO A 69 -29.07 -5.26 -34.08
C PRO A 69 -28.28 -4.66 -35.25
N GLU A 70 -28.80 -4.84 -36.48
CA GLU A 70 -28.24 -4.21 -37.68
C GLU A 70 -28.14 -2.70 -37.49
N GLY A 71 -26.94 -2.14 -37.70
CA GLY A 71 -26.68 -0.71 -37.48
C GLY A 71 -26.54 -0.29 -36.02
N ALA A 72 -26.25 -1.20 -35.08
CA ALA A 72 -25.99 -0.88 -33.68
C ALA A 72 -25.02 0.31 -33.55
N GLY A 73 -25.50 1.39 -32.93
CA GLY A 73 -24.74 2.62 -32.76
C GLY A 73 -23.58 2.47 -31.75
N PRO A 74 -22.68 3.47 -31.68
CA PRO A 74 -21.51 3.45 -30.80
C PRO A 74 -21.85 3.22 -29.32
N GLU A 75 -23.00 3.71 -28.86
CA GLU A 75 -23.46 3.60 -27.47
C GLU A 75 -23.71 2.15 -27.04
N ILE A 76 -24.30 1.34 -27.91
CA ILE A 76 -24.57 -0.09 -27.64
C ILE A 76 -23.24 -0.86 -27.60
N LYS A 77 -22.34 -0.56 -28.54
CA LYS A 77 -21.03 -1.21 -28.64
C LYS A 77 -20.10 -0.84 -27.48
N GLN A 78 -20.17 0.38 -26.98
CA GLN A 78 -19.38 0.83 -25.83
C GLN A 78 -19.88 0.26 -24.51
N LYS A 79 -21.17 -0.06 -24.40
CA LYS A 79 -21.75 -0.68 -23.21
C LYS A 79 -21.27 -2.13 -23.05
N ASN A 80 -21.25 -2.89 -24.15
CA ASN A 80 -20.81 -4.28 -24.18
C ASN A 80 -19.33 -4.45 -23.79
N LYS A 81 -19.06 -5.43 -22.91
CA LYS A 81 -17.69 -5.77 -22.51
C LYS A 81 -16.86 -6.36 -23.63
N TRP A 82 -17.48 -6.96 -24.64
CA TRP A 82 -16.79 -7.39 -25.85
C TRP A 82 -17.73 -7.30 -27.06
N ASN A 83 -17.15 -7.04 -28.23
CA ASN A 83 -17.83 -7.11 -29.51
C ASN A 83 -16.90 -7.64 -30.60
N VAL A 84 -17.45 -8.39 -31.56
CA VAL A 84 -16.76 -8.83 -32.77
C VAL A 84 -17.57 -8.43 -34.00
N GLU A 85 -16.94 -7.74 -34.93
CA GLU A 85 -17.54 -7.28 -36.19
C GLU A 85 -16.90 -7.99 -37.37
N PHE A 86 -17.72 -8.51 -38.28
CA PHE A 86 -17.30 -9.06 -39.55
C PHE A 86 -17.90 -8.24 -40.68
N PHE A 87 -17.06 -7.72 -41.56
CA PHE A 87 -17.44 -6.92 -42.72
C PHE A 87 -17.30 -7.77 -43.98
N ASP A 88 -18.40 -8.00 -44.69
CA ASP A 88 -18.44 -8.79 -45.92
C ASP A 88 -18.03 -7.98 -47.17
N GLU A 89 -17.73 -8.66 -48.27
CA GLU A 89 -17.38 -8.09 -49.58
C GLU A 89 -18.48 -7.17 -50.14
N ASP A 90 -19.75 -7.45 -49.83
CA ASP A 90 -20.90 -6.64 -50.24
C ASP A 90 -21.15 -5.42 -49.34
N GLY A 91 -20.31 -5.21 -48.31
CA GLY A 91 -20.41 -4.12 -47.35
C GLY A 91 -21.36 -4.39 -46.18
N SER A 92 -21.96 -5.60 -46.10
CA SER A 92 -22.75 -5.99 -44.93
C SER A 92 -21.86 -6.20 -43.70
N VAL A 93 -22.39 -5.89 -42.52
CA VAL A 93 -21.67 -6.02 -41.25
C VAL A 93 -22.47 -6.86 -40.28
N ILE A 94 -21.88 -7.97 -39.83
CA ILE A 94 -22.45 -8.78 -38.76
C ILE A 94 -21.68 -8.47 -37.48
N CYS A 95 -22.40 -8.01 -36.46
CA CYS A 95 -21.83 -7.63 -35.17
C CYS A 95 -22.34 -8.56 -34.08
N TYR A 96 -21.44 -9.10 -33.28
CA TYR A 96 -21.74 -9.91 -32.10
C TYR A 96 -21.23 -9.21 -30.85
N GLY A 97 -21.90 -9.34 -29.70
CA GLY A 97 -21.43 -8.73 -28.46
C GLY A 97 -22.31 -8.99 -27.25
N ALA A 98 -21.73 -8.90 -26.05
CA ALA A 98 -22.45 -9.04 -24.79
C ALA A 98 -21.72 -8.36 -23.61
N ASP A 99 -22.46 -8.14 -22.51
CA ASP A 99 -21.94 -7.58 -21.25
C ASP A 99 -21.23 -8.65 -20.40
N ASP A 100 -21.88 -9.77 -20.03
CA ASP A 100 -21.37 -10.66 -18.97
C ASP A 100 -21.38 -12.17 -19.31
N TYR A 101 -21.50 -12.52 -20.59
CA TYR A 101 -21.52 -13.93 -21.01
C TYR A 101 -20.69 -14.15 -22.28
N PHE A 102 -19.96 -15.26 -22.31
CA PHE A 102 -19.18 -15.72 -23.47
C PHE A 102 -19.84 -16.93 -24.12
N PRO A 103 -19.99 -16.97 -25.46
CA PRO A 103 -20.52 -18.12 -26.17
C PRO A 103 -19.72 -19.40 -25.89
N LYS A 104 -20.35 -20.58 -26.00
CA LYS A 104 -19.69 -21.88 -25.77
C LYS A 104 -18.45 -22.09 -26.67
N THR A 105 -18.45 -21.51 -27.87
CA THR A 105 -17.32 -21.60 -28.82
C THR A 105 -16.28 -20.48 -28.63
N TRP A 106 -16.46 -19.57 -27.67
CA TRP A 106 -15.56 -18.45 -27.40
C TRP A 106 -14.12 -18.89 -27.13
N GLY A 107 -13.90 -19.87 -26.25
CA GLY A 107 -12.54 -20.35 -25.95
C GLY A 107 -11.81 -20.91 -27.17
N LYS A 108 -12.51 -21.58 -28.09
CA LYS A 108 -11.92 -22.07 -29.35
C LYS A 108 -11.58 -20.93 -30.32
N PHE A 109 -12.44 -19.91 -30.39
CA PHE A 109 -12.18 -18.71 -31.19
C PHE A 109 -11.01 -17.90 -30.61
N GLN A 110 -10.99 -17.69 -29.30
CA GLN A 110 -9.91 -17.01 -28.59
C GLN A 110 -8.58 -17.71 -28.81
N GLN A 111 -8.53 -19.04 -28.71
CA GLN A 111 -7.30 -19.78 -28.96
C GLN A 111 -6.80 -19.59 -30.40
N LYS A 112 -7.69 -19.64 -31.41
CA LYS A 112 -7.34 -19.36 -32.81
C LYS A 112 -6.76 -17.95 -32.99
N VAL A 113 -7.37 -16.94 -32.38
CA VAL A 113 -6.87 -15.57 -32.41
C VAL A 113 -5.50 -15.47 -31.70
N LEU A 114 -5.31 -16.16 -30.57
CA LEU A 114 -4.04 -16.21 -29.87
C LEU A 114 -2.95 -16.92 -30.68
N ASP A 115 -3.27 -17.99 -31.40
CA ASP A 115 -2.34 -18.73 -32.25
C ASP A 115 -1.83 -17.86 -33.42
N MET A 116 -2.63 -16.91 -33.88
CA MET A 116 -2.24 -15.94 -34.91
C MET A 116 -1.20 -14.92 -34.40
N ILE A 117 -1.28 -14.48 -33.14
CA ILE A 117 -0.46 -13.36 -32.61
C ILE A 117 1.06 -13.63 -32.66
N PRO A 118 1.58 -14.78 -32.22
CA PRO A 118 3.00 -15.11 -32.34
C PRO A 118 3.49 -15.02 -33.79
N GLU A 119 2.71 -15.59 -34.72
CA GLU A 119 2.98 -15.64 -36.16
C GLU A 119 2.89 -14.28 -36.86
N LEU A 120 2.01 -13.40 -36.40
CA LEU A 120 1.94 -12.00 -36.79
C LEU A 120 3.24 -11.23 -36.47
N LEU A 121 3.87 -11.58 -35.35
CA LEU A 121 5.12 -10.98 -34.88
C LEU A 121 6.37 -11.62 -35.51
N GLU A 122 6.22 -12.75 -36.22
CA GLU A 122 7.33 -13.55 -36.73
C GLU A 122 8.08 -12.94 -37.91
N GLN A 123 7.46 -12.06 -38.72
CA GLN A 123 8.03 -11.55 -39.98
C GLN A 123 8.94 -10.32 -39.84
N ASN A 124 8.93 -9.63 -38.70
CA ASN A 124 9.88 -8.55 -38.42
C ASN A 124 11.00 -9.11 -37.55
N GLY A 125 12.16 -9.38 -38.16
CA GLY A 125 13.33 -10.13 -37.63
C GLY A 125 14.01 -9.61 -36.35
N LYS A 126 13.28 -9.04 -35.40
CA LYS A 126 13.74 -8.56 -34.10
C LYS A 126 13.15 -9.38 -32.96
N ARG A 127 13.03 -10.70 -33.11
CA ARG A 127 12.52 -11.52 -32.00
C ARG A 127 13.52 -11.56 -30.86
N ILE A 128 13.03 -11.48 -29.63
CA ILE A 128 13.83 -11.69 -28.44
C ILE A 128 14.33 -13.14 -28.40
N GLU A 129 15.65 -13.29 -28.42
CA GLU A 129 16.39 -14.53 -28.16
C GLU A 129 16.57 -14.75 -26.67
N ALA A 130 16.93 -13.70 -25.92
CA ALA A 130 17.09 -13.81 -24.48
C ALA A 130 16.73 -12.53 -23.75
N VAL A 131 16.21 -12.68 -22.54
CA VAL A 131 16.11 -11.60 -21.56
C VAL A 131 16.96 -11.96 -20.37
N THR A 132 17.93 -11.11 -20.04
CA THR A 132 18.74 -11.24 -18.83
C THR A 132 18.44 -10.08 -17.91
N PHE A 133 18.04 -10.40 -16.69
CA PHE A 133 17.75 -9.45 -15.64
C PHE A 133 18.70 -9.69 -14.48
N THR A 134 19.40 -8.65 -14.05
CA THR A 134 20.37 -8.72 -12.95
C THR A 134 20.07 -7.64 -11.93
N VAL A 135 20.04 -8.02 -10.65
CA VAL A 135 20.00 -7.10 -9.52
C VAL A 135 21.27 -7.28 -8.70
N LYS A 136 21.89 -6.17 -8.33
CA LYS A 136 23.13 -6.09 -7.54
C LYS A 136 22.89 -5.31 -6.26
N ASN A 137 23.82 -5.43 -5.33
CA ASN A 137 23.80 -4.74 -4.04
C ASN A 137 22.53 -5.05 -3.22
N LEU A 138 21.95 -6.25 -3.40
CA LEU A 138 20.71 -6.65 -2.72
C LEU A 138 20.87 -6.56 -1.20
N ASN A 139 22.05 -6.87 -0.65
CA ASN A 139 22.39 -6.68 0.75
C ASN A 139 22.28 -5.24 1.30
N ASN A 140 22.40 -4.21 0.44
CA ASN A 140 22.20 -2.82 0.86
C ASN A 140 20.72 -2.42 0.98
N TYR A 141 19.82 -3.25 0.44
CA TYR A 141 18.39 -2.99 0.35
C TYR A 141 17.54 -4.09 1.01
N MET A 142 18.15 -5.24 1.31
CA MET A 142 17.60 -6.31 2.12
C MET A 142 17.92 -6.05 3.58
N PRO A 143 16.91 -5.99 4.47
CA PRO A 143 17.17 -6.03 5.90
C PRO A 143 17.92 -7.33 6.22
N SER A 144 19.00 -7.23 6.98
CA SER A 144 19.87 -8.32 7.44
C SER A 144 19.14 -9.49 8.15
N ASN A 145 17.85 -9.38 8.48
CA ASN A 145 17.13 -10.31 9.36
C ASN A 145 15.93 -11.01 8.70
N PHE A 146 15.93 -11.19 7.38
CA PHE A 146 15.18 -12.30 6.76
C PHE A 146 15.86 -13.67 7.00
N MET A 147 16.86 -13.72 7.89
CA MET A 147 17.73 -14.85 8.18
C MET A 147 17.23 -15.62 9.41
N THR A 148 16.60 -16.78 9.20
CA THR A 148 16.60 -17.82 10.23
C THR A 148 18.01 -18.41 10.35
N SER A 149 18.39 -18.82 11.55
CA SER A 149 19.74 -19.21 11.99
C SER A 149 20.40 -20.41 11.26
N GLN A 150 19.86 -20.85 10.11
CA GLN A 150 20.41 -21.95 9.32
C GLN A 150 20.78 -21.61 7.86
N GLN A 151 20.64 -20.37 7.37
CA GLN A 151 21.03 -20.02 6.00
C GLN A 151 21.83 -18.71 5.91
N THR A 152 23.05 -18.73 6.43
CA THR A 152 23.97 -17.59 6.43
C THR A 152 24.62 -17.36 5.06
N TYR A 153 23.90 -16.80 4.07
CA TYR A 153 24.52 -16.23 2.85
C TYR A 153 23.68 -15.07 2.29
N LEU A 154 24.01 -13.85 2.72
CA LEU A 154 23.49 -12.59 2.16
C LEU A 154 23.81 -12.52 0.66
N ILE A 155 22.87 -12.02 -0.12
CA ILE A 155 22.95 -12.07 -1.59
C ILE A 155 23.51 -10.76 -2.10
N LEU A 156 24.65 -10.81 -2.80
CA LEU A 156 25.21 -9.65 -3.47
C LEU A 156 24.55 -9.39 -4.82
N GLN A 157 24.28 -10.47 -5.55
CA GLN A 157 23.76 -10.37 -6.91
C GLN A 157 22.86 -11.56 -7.23
N GLU A 158 21.75 -11.27 -7.92
CA GLU A 158 20.92 -12.28 -8.56
C GLU A 158 20.80 -11.97 -10.05
N THR A 159 20.89 -13.00 -10.87
CA THR A 159 20.72 -12.91 -12.32
C THR A 159 19.72 -13.96 -12.75
N LEU A 160 18.64 -13.54 -13.41
CA LEU A 160 17.72 -14.41 -14.12
C LEU A 160 17.93 -14.24 -15.62
N THR A 161 18.09 -15.32 -16.36
CA THR A 161 18.13 -15.31 -17.81
C THR A 161 17.12 -16.29 -18.39
N LEU A 162 16.27 -15.78 -19.28
CA LEU A 162 15.33 -16.56 -20.08
C LEU A 162 15.91 -16.64 -21.50
N ARG A 163 16.25 -17.84 -21.98
CA ARG A 163 16.86 -18.02 -23.31
C ARG A 163 16.04 -18.96 -24.20
N ARG A 164 15.62 -18.44 -25.35
CA ARG A 164 14.76 -19.11 -26.33
C ARG A 164 15.42 -20.35 -26.92
N SER A 165 16.63 -20.22 -27.50
CA SER A 165 17.30 -21.31 -28.23
C SER A 165 17.50 -22.56 -27.37
N THR A 166 17.79 -22.37 -26.09
CA THR A 166 18.01 -23.47 -25.14
C THR A 166 16.75 -23.87 -24.39
N ARG A 167 15.66 -23.11 -24.48
CA ARG A 167 14.45 -23.27 -23.64
C ARG A 167 14.73 -23.25 -22.14
N LYS A 168 15.80 -22.58 -21.75
CA LYS A 168 16.30 -22.58 -20.37
C LYS A 168 15.99 -21.26 -19.69
N ILE A 169 15.54 -21.40 -18.45
CA ILE A 169 15.51 -20.34 -17.45
C ILE A 169 16.66 -20.63 -16.53
N THR A 170 17.64 -19.74 -16.50
CA THR A 170 18.81 -19.88 -15.65
C THR A 170 18.74 -18.81 -14.58
N TYR A 171 18.95 -19.23 -13.34
CA TYR A 171 18.98 -18.35 -12.20
C TYR A 171 20.33 -18.54 -11.51
N GLU A 172 21.10 -17.45 -11.44
CA GLU A 172 22.39 -17.40 -10.75
C GLU A 172 22.25 -16.47 -9.54
N LYS A 173 22.69 -16.96 -8.39
CA LYS A 173 22.82 -16.20 -7.14
C LYS A 173 24.30 -16.14 -6.77
N ILE A 174 24.79 -14.95 -6.45
CA ILE A 174 26.12 -14.74 -5.88
C ILE A 174 25.93 -14.15 -4.49
N ASP A 175 26.48 -14.83 -3.48
CA ASP A 175 26.45 -14.34 -2.10
C ASP A 175 27.66 -13.48 -1.73
N GLU A 176 27.66 -12.95 -0.50
CA GLU A 176 28.72 -12.10 0.06
C GLU A 176 30.10 -12.75 0.14
N VAL A 177 30.17 -14.08 0.11
CA VAL A 177 31.43 -14.82 0.10
C VAL A 177 31.89 -15.10 -1.35
N ASN A 178 31.23 -14.48 -2.34
CA ASN A 178 31.38 -14.74 -3.78
C ASN A 178 31.09 -16.19 -4.17
N GLN A 179 30.37 -16.96 -3.35
CA GLN A 179 29.93 -18.29 -3.72
C GLN A 179 28.73 -18.17 -4.67
N ARG A 180 28.80 -18.93 -5.76
CA ARG A 180 27.79 -18.92 -6.82
C ARG A 180 26.90 -20.15 -6.71
N THR A 181 25.60 -19.91 -6.65
CA THR A 181 24.58 -20.94 -6.73
C THR A 181 23.83 -20.78 -8.04
N TYR A 182 23.69 -21.87 -8.79
CA TYR A 182 23.11 -21.85 -10.13
C TYR A 182 21.96 -22.86 -10.22
N TYR A 183 20.80 -22.40 -10.67
CA TYR A 183 19.63 -23.22 -10.96
C TYR A 183 19.27 -23.07 -12.43
N GLU A 184 18.88 -24.19 -13.04
CA GLU A 184 18.53 -24.24 -14.45
C GLU A 184 17.27 -25.06 -14.63
N PHE A 185 16.31 -24.46 -15.32
CA PHE A 185 15.01 -25.06 -15.59
C PHE A 185 14.77 -25.05 -17.09
N GLU A 186 14.37 -26.18 -17.66
CA GLU A 186 13.88 -26.23 -19.02
C GLU A 186 12.35 -26.03 -19.04
N ARG A 187 11.85 -25.16 -19.92
CA ARG A 187 10.41 -24.85 -20.07
C ARG A 187 10.05 -24.74 -21.54
N HIS A 188 9.07 -25.53 -21.98
CA HIS A 188 8.65 -25.56 -23.38
C HIS A 188 7.89 -24.30 -23.79
N GLU A 189 7.24 -23.65 -22.83
CA GLU A 189 6.39 -22.47 -22.97
C GLU A 189 7.21 -21.16 -23.08
N LEU A 190 8.53 -21.23 -22.85
CA LEU A 190 9.41 -20.05 -22.79
C LEU A 190 9.40 -19.21 -24.07
N GLY A 191 9.26 -19.85 -25.23
CA GLY A 191 9.18 -19.15 -26.52
C GLY A 191 7.94 -18.26 -26.64
N GLN A 192 6.81 -18.68 -26.06
CA GLN A 192 5.57 -17.90 -26.04
C GLN A 192 5.69 -16.71 -25.08
N LEU A 193 6.31 -16.93 -23.91
CA LEU A 193 6.60 -15.87 -22.95
C LEU A 193 7.51 -14.79 -23.55
N LEU A 194 8.59 -15.17 -24.23
CA LEU A 194 9.48 -14.20 -24.88
C LEU A 194 8.80 -13.46 -26.05
N ASN A 195 7.77 -14.05 -26.68
CA ASN A 195 6.97 -13.35 -27.69
C ASN A 195 6.09 -12.25 -27.07
N SER A 196 5.52 -12.48 -25.87
CA SER A 196 4.69 -11.46 -25.21
C SER A 196 5.53 -10.25 -24.77
N PHE A 197 6.79 -10.44 -24.41
CA PHE A 197 7.72 -9.35 -24.06
C PHE A 197 8.09 -8.46 -25.25
N GLN A 198 8.04 -9.00 -26.48
CA GLN A 198 8.31 -8.22 -27.69
C GLN A 198 7.39 -7.00 -27.80
N LEU A 199 6.13 -7.15 -27.40
CA LEU A 199 5.12 -6.09 -27.43
C LEU A 199 5.36 -5.01 -26.37
N VAL A 200 5.92 -5.41 -25.22
CA VAL A 200 6.23 -4.52 -24.10
C VAL A 200 7.36 -3.55 -24.47
N PHE A 201 8.45 -4.06 -25.05
CA PHE A 201 9.68 -3.28 -25.26
C PHE A 201 9.74 -2.53 -26.60
N ALA A 202 8.83 -2.83 -27.55
CA ALA A 202 8.78 -2.15 -28.85
C ALA A 202 8.48 -0.63 -28.78
N THR A 203 8.02 -0.12 -27.64
CA THR A 203 7.63 1.30 -27.43
C THR A 203 8.75 2.19 -26.86
N GLN A 204 9.91 1.63 -26.48
CA GLN A 204 10.97 2.37 -25.76
C GLN A 204 11.86 3.26 -26.64
N ASN A 205 11.52 3.44 -27.93
CA ASN A 205 12.19 4.42 -28.78
C ASN A 205 11.80 5.86 -28.40
N SER A 206 12.30 6.38 -27.26
CA SER A 206 12.75 7.77 -27.05
C SER A 206 12.71 8.32 -25.61
N ARG A 207 12.16 7.60 -24.60
CA ARG A 207 11.95 8.21 -23.25
C ARG A 207 12.74 7.63 -22.06
N GLY A 208 13.60 6.63 -22.26
CA GLY A 208 14.40 6.01 -21.19
C GLY A 208 15.92 6.04 -21.38
N LYS A 209 16.45 6.64 -22.46
CA LYS A 209 17.90 6.79 -22.66
C LYS A 209 18.43 7.96 -21.81
N GLU A 210 18.53 7.79 -20.50
CA GLU A 210 19.43 8.64 -19.72
C GLU A 210 20.88 8.20 -20.01
N GLU A 211 21.54 8.88 -20.94
CA GLU A 211 22.99 8.90 -21.06
C GLU A 211 23.57 9.53 -19.78
N GLY A 212 23.79 8.74 -18.72
CA GLY A 212 24.21 9.33 -17.45
C GLY A 212 24.90 8.44 -16.41
N ARG A 213 24.57 7.15 -16.30
CA ARG A 213 25.26 6.23 -15.36
C ARG A 213 25.97 5.11 -16.12
N LYS A 214 27.22 4.83 -15.73
CA LYS A 214 27.99 3.73 -16.30
C LYS A 214 27.41 2.40 -15.78
N ALA A 215 27.45 1.36 -16.60
CA ALA A 215 26.91 0.01 -16.33
C ALA A 215 27.32 -0.63 -14.99
N HIS A 216 28.39 -0.17 -14.34
CA HIS A 216 28.88 -0.68 -13.06
C HIS A 216 28.24 -0.01 -11.83
N ASP A 217 27.61 1.15 -11.99
CA ASP A 217 27.04 1.94 -10.88
C ASP A 217 25.52 1.73 -10.71
N SER A 218 24.92 0.80 -11.45
CA SER A 218 23.48 0.55 -11.44
C SER A 218 23.14 -0.71 -10.65
N ASP A 219 22.15 -0.59 -9.75
CA ASP A 219 21.68 -1.70 -8.91
C ASP A 219 20.81 -2.68 -9.70
N VAL A 220 20.20 -2.23 -10.79
CA VAL A 220 19.33 -3.03 -11.65
C VAL A 220 19.78 -2.92 -13.10
N TYR A 221 19.84 -4.06 -13.77
CA TYR A 221 20.27 -4.21 -15.15
C TYR A 221 19.35 -5.15 -15.92
N LEU A 222 18.87 -4.71 -17.08
CA LEU A 222 18.09 -5.52 -18.00
C LEU A 222 18.78 -5.51 -19.37
N LYS A 223 18.98 -6.70 -19.92
CA LYS A 223 19.51 -6.92 -21.26
C LYS A 223 18.52 -7.73 -22.08
N ILE A 224 18.22 -7.26 -23.28
CA ILE A 224 17.36 -7.93 -24.23
C ILE A 224 18.20 -8.28 -25.45
N GLU A 225 18.46 -9.57 -25.67
CA GLU A 225 19.16 -10.08 -26.85
C GLU A 225 18.14 -10.48 -27.91
N LEU A 226 18.37 -10.06 -29.15
CA LEU A 226 17.58 -10.43 -30.32
C LEU A 226 18.22 -11.61 -31.06
N ILE A 227 17.42 -12.37 -31.81
CA ILE A 227 17.89 -13.55 -32.56
C ILE A 227 18.97 -13.19 -33.60
N ASP A 228 18.97 -11.96 -34.12
CA ASP A 228 19.99 -11.47 -35.06
C ASP A 228 21.34 -11.13 -34.37
N GLY A 229 21.44 -11.33 -33.06
CA GLY A 229 22.64 -11.10 -32.25
C GLY A 229 22.79 -9.65 -31.75
N THR A 230 21.89 -8.74 -32.13
CA THR A 230 21.84 -7.40 -31.53
C THR A 230 21.22 -7.45 -30.15
N PHE A 231 21.49 -6.43 -29.32
CA PHE A 231 20.91 -6.37 -27.97
C PHE A 231 20.66 -4.93 -27.53
N GLU A 232 19.70 -4.78 -26.61
CA GLU A 232 19.36 -3.54 -25.93
C GLU A 232 19.63 -3.68 -24.43
N GLU A 233 20.16 -2.63 -23.81
CA GLU A 233 20.48 -2.61 -22.38
C GLU A 233 19.82 -1.43 -21.70
N TYR A 234 19.35 -1.69 -20.48
CA TYR A 234 18.68 -0.73 -19.64
C TYR A 234 19.24 -0.82 -18.21
N TYR A 235 19.37 0.34 -17.58
CA TYR A 235 20.10 0.53 -16.32
C TYR A 235 19.30 1.43 -15.39
N TRP A 236 19.13 1.01 -14.13
CA TRP A 236 18.39 1.79 -13.14
C TRP A 236 19.00 1.68 -11.73
N GLY A 237 18.72 2.67 -10.88
CA GLY A 237 18.75 2.47 -9.43
C GLY A 237 17.52 1.68 -8.97
N LEU A 238 17.63 0.90 -7.89
CA LEU A 238 16.53 0.06 -7.39
C LEU A 238 15.22 0.84 -7.14
N HIS A 239 15.34 2.10 -6.69
CA HIS A 239 14.21 3.01 -6.42
C HIS A 239 13.60 3.67 -7.68
N GLN A 240 14.26 3.58 -8.84
CA GLN A 240 13.77 4.11 -10.12
C GLN A 240 12.98 3.08 -10.92
N MET A 241 12.98 1.83 -10.46
CA MET A 241 12.39 0.67 -11.12
C MET A 241 10.86 0.76 -11.30
N PHE A 242 10.19 1.67 -10.58
CA PHE A 242 8.73 1.91 -10.60
C PHE A 242 8.23 2.63 -11.85
N PHE A 243 9.14 3.13 -12.67
CA PHE A 243 8.80 4.00 -13.79
C PHE A 243 9.03 3.36 -15.17
N THR A 244 9.36 2.06 -15.24
CA THR A 244 9.58 1.36 -16.51
C THR A 244 8.26 0.75 -17.01
N PRO A 245 7.67 1.26 -18.11
CA PRO A 245 6.42 0.72 -18.66
C PRO A 245 6.54 -0.76 -19.05
N GLY A 246 5.54 -1.57 -18.67
CA GLY A 246 5.46 -2.99 -19.00
C GLY A 246 6.26 -3.95 -18.11
N TRP A 247 6.93 -3.42 -17.08
CA TRP A 247 7.72 -4.20 -16.12
C TRP A 247 6.86 -5.13 -15.24
N LYS A 248 5.64 -4.73 -14.92
CA LYS A 248 4.70 -5.52 -14.11
C LYS A 248 4.30 -6.81 -14.82
N GLU A 249 3.89 -6.67 -16.09
CA GLU A 249 3.48 -7.78 -16.95
C GLU A 249 4.61 -8.79 -17.15
N LEU A 250 5.86 -8.31 -17.20
CA LEU A 250 7.06 -9.14 -17.27
C LEU A 250 7.26 -9.97 -15.99
N VAL A 251 7.17 -9.35 -14.82
CA VAL A 251 7.38 -10.04 -13.53
C VAL A 251 6.28 -11.07 -13.26
N ASP A 252 5.02 -10.70 -13.46
CA ASP A 252 3.86 -11.57 -13.23
C ASP A 252 3.94 -12.82 -14.14
N ALA A 253 4.31 -12.65 -15.41
CA ALA A 253 4.38 -13.76 -16.36
C ALA A 253 5.57 -14.71 -16.10
N ILE A 254 6.72 -14.20 -15.63
CA ILE A 254 7.84 -15.04 -15.20
C ILE A 254 7.47 -15.81 -13.92
N HIS A 255 6.82 -15.13 -12.97
CA HIS A 255 6.38 -15.71 -11.72
C HIS A 255 5.41 -16.88 -11.94
N ASP A 256 4.39 -16.70 -12.79
CA ASP A 256 3.42 -17.75 -13.12
C ASP A 256 4.07 -18.96 -13.80
N LEU A 257 5.09 -18.73 -14.63
CA LEU A 257 5.81 -19.78 -15.35
C LEU A 257 6.79 -20.56 -14.44
N MET A 258 7.26 -19.94 -13.34
CA MET A 258 8.09 -20.58 -12.32
C MET A 258 7.26 -21.42 -11.33
N LEU A 259 6.02 -21.01 -11.03
CA LEU A 259 5.10 -21.73 -10.13
C LEU A 259 4.61 -23.08 -10.66
N GLN A 260 4.65 -23.31 -11.98
CA GLN A 260 4.23 -24.58 -12.59
C GLN A 260 5.15 -25.78 -12.30
N GLY A 261 6.19 -25.66 -11.47
CA GLY A 261 7.02 -26.82 -11.14
C GLY A 261 8.11 -26.66 -10.07
N SER A 262 8.16 -25.58 -9.31
CA SER A 262 9.19 -25.42 -8.25
C SER A 262 8.76 -24.47 -7.14
N THR A 263 9.13 -24.80 -5.89
CA THR A 263 9.01 -23.96 -4.68
C THR A 263 10.10 -22.89 -4.57
N PHE A 264 10.88 -22.67 -5.62
CA PHE A 264 12.02 -21.76 -5.62
C PHE A 264 11.63 -20.40 -6.21
N LEU A 265 11.45 -19.40 -5.35
CA LEU A 265 11.33 -18.01 -5.73
C LEU A 265 12.54 -17.27 -5.15
N GLY A 266 13.46 -16.89 -6.03
CA GLY A 266 14.58 -16.01 -5.71
C GLY A 266 14.13 -14.65 -5.18
N HIS A 267 15.04 -13.91 -4.56
CA HIS A 267 14.69 -12.67 -3.87
C HIS A 267 14.23 -11.54 -4.81
N ILE A 268 14.66 -11.57 -6.08
CA ILE A 268 14.10 -10.77 -7.17
C ILE A 268 12.56 -10.85 -7.18
N PHE A 269 11.95 -12.02 -6.97
CA PHE A 269 10.51 -12.21 -7.11
C PHE A 269 9.71 -12.00 -5.83
N THR A 270 10.34 -12.08 -4.65
CA THR A 270 9.67 -11.79 -3.36
C THR A 270 9.76 -10.31 -2.97
N SER A 271 10.78 -9.58 -3.42
CA SER A 271 11.02 -8.19 -2.97
C SER A 271 10.40 -7.13 -3.88
N LEU A 272 10.25 -7.43 -5.18
CA LEU A 272 9.74 -6.51 -6.19
C LEU A 272 8.21 -6.36 -6.28
N PRO A 273 7.35 -7.35 -5.93
CA PRO A 273 5.89 -7.21 -6.01
C PRO A 273 5.30 -6.11 -5.12
N HIS A 274 6.00 -5.71 -4.05
CA HIS A 274 5.54 -4.67 -3.12
C HIS A 274 5.46 -3.27 -3.76
N LEU A 275 6.13 -3.09 -4.89
CA LEU A 275 6.30 -1.80 -5.54
C LEU A 275 5.35 -1.57 -6.74
N HIS A 276 4.41 -2.50 -6.95
CA HIS A 276 3.54 -2.59 -8.12
C HIS A 276 2.05 -2.33 -7.82
N LYS A 277 1.66 -1.17 -7.27
CA LYS A 277 0.23 -0.78 -7.17
C LYS A 277 -0.14 0.61 -7.72
N GLU A 278 -1.07 0.58 -8.68
CA GLU A 278 -2.02 1.61 -9.16
C GLU A 278 -1.57 3.08 -9.28
N ILE A 279 -0.99 3.42 -10.43
CA ILE A 279 -0.58 4.79 -10.81
C ILE A 279 -1.79 5.61 -11.33
N SER A 280 -2.78 5.87 -10.47
CA SER A 280 -3.79 6.92 -10.74
C SER A 280 -4.11 7.79 -9.52
N GLN A 281 -3.51 7.50 -8.37
CA GLN A 281 -3.71 8.21 -7.12
C GLN A 281 -2.63 9.29 -6.93
N TYR A 282 -3.06 10.54 -6.82
CA TYR A 282 -2.26 11.69 -6.44
C TYR A 282 -2.45 11.97 -4.96
N ILE A 283 -1.35 12.22 -4.25
CA ILE A 283 -1.41 12.60 -2.84
C ILE A 283 -1.34 14.12 -2.77
N TYR A 284 -2.37 14.74 -2.24
CA TYR A 284 -2.43 16.18 -1.97
C TYR A 284 -2.23 16.41 -0.48
N ALA A 285 -1.33 17.33 -0.13
CA ALA A 285 -1.18 17.82 1.23
C ALA A 285 -1.77 19.23 1.32
N LEU A 286 -2.73 19.42 2.22
CA LEU A 286 -3.04 20.75 2.71
C LEU A 286 -1.97 21.11 3.73
N VAL A 287 -1.22 22.18 3.48
CA VAL A 287 -0.13 22.60 4.38
C VAL A 287 -0.37 24.03 4.86
N GLU A 288 0.04 24.34 6.09
CA GLU A 288 0.08 25.68 6.65
C GLU A 288 1.52 26.20 6.66
N ILE A 289 1.78 27.31 5.97
CA ILE A 289 3.10 27.95 5.96
C ILE A 289 3.32 28.61 7.32
N GLU A 290 4.42 28.27 8.01
CA GLU A 290 4.69 28.71 9.39
C GLU A 290 4.76 30.24 9.53
N GLU A 291 5.48 30.90 8.63
CA GLU A 291 5.71 32.35 8.71
C GLU A 291 4.45 33.17 8.44
N THR A 292 3.60 32.72 7.52
CA THR A 292 2.47 33.51 7.00
C THR A 292 1.12 32.99 7.47
N ARG A 293 1.08 31.80 8.08
CA ARG A 293 -0.13 31.05 8.44
C ARG A 293 -1.08 30.80 7.27
N GLN A 294 -0.60 30.93 6.04
CA GLN A 294 -1.39 30.67 4.85
C GLN A 294 -1.46 29.18 4.57
N GLN A 295 -2.67 28.71 4.27
CA GLN A 295 -2.93 27.31 3.94
C GLN A 295 -3.08 27.16 2.43
N ASN A 296 -2.35 26.21 1.86
CA ASN A 296 -2.41 25.90 0.43
C ASN A 296 -2.24 24.40 0.18
N TYR A 297 -2.80 23.95 -0.93
CA TYR A 297 -2.62 22.58 -1.40
C TYR A 297 -1.32 22.42 -2.19
N TYR A 298 -0.61 21.33 -1.88
CA TYR A 298 0.57 20.88 -2.60
C TYR A 298 0.44 19.41 -2.99
N VAL A 299 1.01 19.03 -4.12
CA VAL A 299 1.15 17.61 -4.49
C VAL A 299 2.35 17.02 -3.76
N VAL A 300 2.13 15.90 -3.08
CA VAL A 300 3.18 15.05 -2.53
C VAL A 300 3.64 14.12 -3.65
N ASP A 301 4.91 14.22 -4.00
CA ASP A 301 5.53 13.43 -5.07
C ASP A 301 6.83 12.82 -4.55
N ASN A 302 6.96 11.49 -4.63
CA ASN A 302 8.15 10.74 -4.20
C ASN A 302 8.64 11.06 -2.76
N LEU A 303 7.71 11.34 -1.84
CA LEU A 303 8.00 11.70 -0.45
C LEU A 303 7.08 10.94 0.52
N PHE A 304 7.67 10.30 1.52
CA PHE A 304 6.93 9.72 2.65
C PHE A 304 6.63 10.82 3.66
N VAL A 305 5.36 11.19 3.78
CA VAL A 305 4.87 12.25 4.67
C VAL A 305 3.58 11.83 5.36
N HIS A 306 3.35 12.35 6.55
CA HIS A 306 2.18 12.15 7.39
C HIS A 306 1.56 13.50 7.78
N GLU A 307 0.32 13.50 8.24
CA GLU A 307 -0.29 14.67 8.85
C GLU A 307 0.52 15.09 10.10
N GLY A 308 0.80 16.38 10.24
CA GLY A 308 1.69 16.92 11.28
C GLY A 308 3.15 17.08 10.85
N ASP A 309 3.60 16.42 9.78
CA ASP A 309 4.98 16.54 9.31
C ASP A 309 5.29 17.96 8.82
N TYR A 310 6.49 18.44 9.12
CA TYR A 310 7.00 19.68 8.56
C TYR A 310 7.70 19.40 7.24
N VAL A 311 7.39 20.21 6.24
CA VAL A 311 7.86 20.08 4.85
C VAL A 311 8.36 21.42 4.32
N VAL A 312 9.17 21.38 3.28
CA VAL A 312 9.62 22.57 2.55
C VAL A 312 8.80 22.70 1.27
N VAL A 313 8.14 23.84 1.11
CA VAL A 313 7.25 24.12 -0.02
C VAL A 313 7.61 25.43 -0.74
N PRO A 314 7.41 25.54 -2.07
CA PRO A 314 7.71 26.75 -2.81
C PRO A 314 6.54 27.75 -2.77
N VAL A 315 6.83 29.00 -2.41
CA VAL A 315 5.84 30.08 -2.23
C VAL A 315 6.15 31.28 -3.14
N GLY A 316 5.10 31.95 -3.62
CA GLY A 316 5.22 33.14 -4.47
C GLY A 316 5.75 32.87 -5.89
N ASN A 317 5.91 33.93 -6.70
CA ASN A 317 6.34 33.81 -8.10
C ASN A 317 7.85 33.53 -8.27
N ARG A 318 8.64 33.77 -7.21
CA ARG A 318 10.08 33.50 -7.19
C ARG A 318 10.42 32.10 -6.65
N LEU A 319 9.42 31.29 -6.33
CA LEU A 319 9.56 29.94 -5.78
C LEU A 319 10.45 29.91 -4.51
N GLU A 320 10.20 30.84 -3.59
CA GLU A 320 10.94 30.90 -2.33
C GLU A 320 10.57 29.68 -1.46
N GLU A 321 11.57 29.00 -0.93
CA GLU A 321 11.37 27.86 -0.05
C GLU A 321 10.89 28.32 1.33
N LYS A 322 9.77 27.76 1.81
CA LYS A 322 9.20 28.03 3.12
C LYS A 322 8.90 26.73 3.86
N ILE A 323 9.03 26.77 5.18
CA ILE A 323 8.62 25.67 6.05
C ILE A 323 7.10 25.72 6.20
N ALA A 324 6.45 24.59 6.00
CA ALA A 324 5.03 24.42 6.18
C ALA A 324 4.74 23.12 6.95
N ARG A 325 3.70 23.13 7.76
CA ARG A 325 3.19 21.94 8.46
C ARG A 325 2.09 21.29 7.64
N ILE A 326 2.16 19.98 7.43
CA ILE A 326 1.07 19.24 6.80
C ILE A 326 -0.09 19.20 7.78
N LEU A 327 -1.22 19.78 7.37
CA LEU A 327 -2.46 19.74 8.12
C LEU A 327 -3.26 18.48 7.81
N ARG A 328 -3.27 18.09 6.53
CA ARG A 328 -4.09 16.99 6.03
C ARG A 328 -3.47 16.37 4.78
N LEU A 329 -3.59 15.05 4.63
CA LEU A 329 -3.26 14.33 3.40
C LEU A 329 -4.53 13.80 2.74
N GLU A 330 -4.62 13.96 1.42
CA GLU A 330 -5.76 13.58 0.60
C GLU A 330 -5.27 12.70 -0.55
N TYR A 331 -5.85 11.51 -0.68
CA TYR A 331 -5.54 10.57 -1.75
C TYR A 331 -6.62 10.70 -2.84
N CYS A 332 -6.25 11.31 -3.95
CA CYS A 332 -7.17 11.78 -4.98
C CYS A 332 -6.90 11.08 -6.32
N ASN A 333 -7.96 10.73 -7.05
CA ASN A 333 -7.84 10.35 -8.47
C ASN A 333 -7.96 11.60 -9.36
N LEU A 334 -7.66 11.48 -10.65
CA LEU A 334 -7.82 12.59 -11.63
C LEU A 334 -9.22 13.24 -11.59
N ASP A 335 -10.25 12.46 -11.29
CA ASP A 335 -11.65 12.92 -11.27
C ASP A 335 -12.02 13.68 -9.97
N ASN A 336 -11.17 13.64 -8.93
CA ASN A 336 -11.47 14.18 -7.60
C ASN A 336 -10.29 14.97 -7.01
N LEU A 337 -9.66 15.80 -7.83
CA LEU A 337 -8.52 16.62 -7.42
C LEU A 337 -9.00 17.89 -6.67
N PRO A 338 -8.40 18.25 -5.52
CA PRO A 338 -8.75 19.48 -4.78
C PRO A 338 -8.54 20.75 -5.61
N GLN A 339 -7.57 20.70 -6.53
CA GLN A 339 -7.30 21.72 -7.53
C GLN A 339 -6.53 21.08 -8.71
N PRO A 340 -6.52 21.69 -9.92
CA PRO A 340 -5.86 21.12 -11.08
C PRO A 340 -4.38 20.83 -10.87
N LEU A 341 -3.90 19.70 -11.40
CA LEU A 341 -2.50 19.26 -11.25
C LEU A 341 -1.51 20.26 -11.84
N GLU A 342 -1.87 20.90 -12.95
CA GLU A 342 -1.01 21.87 -13.65
C GLU A 342 -0.82 23.16 -12.87
N LEU A 343 -1.75 23.47 -11.96
CA LEU A 343 -1.75 24.68 -11.14
C LEU A 343 -1.22 24.41 -9.72
N THR A 344 -1.08 23.13 -9.35
CA THR A 344 -0.66 22.73 -8.02
C THR A 344 0.86 22.56 -7.95
N ARG A 345 1.46 23.22 -6.97
CA ARG A 345 2.89 23.11 -6.70
C ARG A 345 3.19 21.83 -5.93
N LYS A 346 4.40 21.32 -6.05
CA LYS A 346 4.83 20.10 -5.35
C LYS A 346 5.52 20.43 -4.02
N ILE A 347 5.41 19.52 -3.06
CA ILE A 347 6.30 19.52 -1.90
C ILE A 347 7.72 19.19 -2.38
N LEU A 348 8.71 19.96 -1.93
CA LEU A 348 10.09 19.77 -2.37
C LEU A 348 10.79 18.66 -1.58
N ARG A 349 10.59 18.65 -0.25
CA ARG A 349 11.19 17.70 0.69
C ARG A 349 10.54 17.79 2.06
N LYS A 350 10.74 16.77 2.90
CA LYS A 350 10.55 16.90 4.36
C LYS A 350 11.49 17.97 4.91
N SER A 351 11.03 18.71 5.91
CA SER A 351 11.87 19.68 6.61
C SER A 351 12.89 18.94 7.46
N GLU A 352 14.17 19.08 7.12
CA GLU A 352 15.29 18.61 7.94
C GLU A 352 15.50 19.46 9.20
N THR A 353 14.76 20.56 9.33
CA THR A 353 15.04 21.60 10.34
C THR A 353 14.24 21.41 11.62
N VAL A 354 13.23 20.54 11.63
CA VAL A 354 12.22 20.50 12.69
C VAL A 354 11.68 19.07 12.89
N LYS A 355 12.32 18.32 13.78
CA LYS A 355 11.76 17.10 14.39
C LYS A 355 11.18 17.50 15.76
N PHE A 356 9.90 17.90 15.81
CA PHE A 356 9.28 18.36 17.06
C PHE A 356 8.95 17.18 17.97
N ALA A 357 9.59 17.14 19.13
CA ALA A 357 9.21 16.26 20.23
C ALA A 357 8.41 17.06 21.27
N ARG A 358 7.40 16.44 21.88
CA ARG A 358 6.66 17.06 22.98
C ARG A 358 7.43 16.83 24.28
N ASP A 359 7.49 17.84 25.14
CA ASP A 359 8.08 17.64 26.47
C ASP A 359 7.22 16.63 27.25
N LEU A 360 7.88 15.73 28.00
CA LEU A 360 7.16 14.85 28.91
C LEU A 360 6.68 15.67 30.11
N GLU A 361 5.36 15.81 30.25
CA GLU A 361 4.68 16.50 31.36
C GLU A 361 4.15 15.48 32.38
N ASP A 362 3.98 15.88 33.64
CA ASP A 362 3.55 15.00 34.75
C ASP A 362 2.19 14.30 34.49
N ASP A 363 1.31 14.90 33.68
CA ASP A 363 0.00 14.38 33.29
C ASP A 363 -0.03 13.76 31.88
N SER A 364 1.14 13.52 31.29
CA SER A 364 1.25 12.89 29.97
C SER A 364 0.74 11.46 30.00
N VAL A 365 -0.39 11.22 29.34
CA VAL A 365 -0.93 9.87 29.14
C VAL A 365 -0.33 9.26 27.87
N ILE A 366 0.38 8.15 28.02
CA ILE A 366 0.92 7.33 26.93
C ILE A 366 0.28 5.96 27.03
N ASP A 367 -0.55 5.62 26.05
CA ASP A 367 -1.32 4.37 26.05
C ASP A 367 -0.69 3.38 25.07
N ASN A 368 0.24 2.56 25.59
CA ASN A 368 0.91 1.47 24.86
C ASN A 368 0.59 0.10 25.48
N ARG A 369 -0.60 -0.05 26.11
CA ARG A 369 -0.98 -1.26 26.87
C ARG A 369 -0.84 -2.56 26.10
N GLN A 370 -1.14 -2.56 24.79
CA GLN A 370 -0.93 -3.73 23.93
C GLN A 370 0.54 -4.11 23.77
N ILE A 371 1.43 -3.11 23.63
CA ILE A 371 2.87 -3.33 23.57
C ILE A 371 3.37 -3.84 24.92
N ASP A 372 2.90 -3.24 26.01
CA ASP A 372 3.28 -3.64 27.37
C ASP A 372 2.85 -5.07 27.67
N LEU A 373 1.62 -5.47 27.30
CA LEU A 373 1.14 -6.83 27.44
C LEU A 373 2.01 -7.82 26.65
N ALA A 374 2.33 -7.49 25.38
CA ALA A 374 3.19 -8.34 24.56
C ALA A 374 4.61 -8.48 25.14
N LEU A 375 5.17 -7.39 25.71
CA LEU A 375 6.46 -7.39 26.41
C LEU A 375 6.43 -8.16 27.74
N GLU A 376 5.29 -8.21 28.44
CA GLU A 376 5.15 -8.99 29.66
C GLU A 376 5.12 -10.49 29.39
N THR A 377 4.55 -10.90 28.24
CA THR A 377 4.44 -12.30 27.82
C THR A 377 5.68 -12.84 27.14
N ILE A 378 6.63 -11.97 26.73
CA ILE A 378 7.81 -12.39 25.98
C ILE A 378 8.85 -13.05 26.90
N ASP A 379 9.30 -14.25 26.54
CA ASP A 379 10.36 -14.96 27.23
C ASP A 379 11.75 -14.35 26.92
N ASP A 380 12.76 -14.69 27.74
CA ASP A 380 14.15 -14.24 27.56
C ASP A 380 14.76 -14.70 26.21
N ASP A 381 14.28 -15.84 25.68
CA ASP A 381 14.59 -16.34 24.33
C ASP A 381 13.29 -16.49 23.55
N PRO A 382 12.80 -15.40 22.92
CA PRO A 382 11.45 -15.36 22.38
C PRO A 382 11.28 -16.24 21.15
N SER A 383 10.16 -16.94 21.10
CA SER A 383 9.70 -17.65 19.91
C SER A 383 9.38 -16.67 18.77
N ILE A 384 9.29 -17.23 17.55
CA ILE A 384 8.86 -16.47 16.36
C ILE A 384 7.46 -15.89 16.57
N GLU A 385 6.56 -16.63 17.22
CA GLU A 385 5.17 -16.22 17.44
C GLU A 385 5.07 -15.04 18.42
N GLU A 386 5.78 -15.09 19.54
CA GLU A 386 5.84 -13.99 20.50
C GLU A 386 6.47 -12.73 19.89
N THR A 387 7.52 -12.90 19.09
CA THR A 387 8.15 -11.80 18.35
C THR A 387 7.18 -11.18 17.35
N ILE A 388 6.40 -11.99 16.62
CA ILE A 388 5.36 -11.51 15.71
C ILE A 388 4.28 -10.76 16.47
N GLY A 389 3.83 -11.28 17.61
CA GLY A 389 2.83 -10.63 18.46
C GLY A 389 3.27 -9.23 18.90
N LEU A 390 4.50 -9.09 19.40
CA LEU A 390 5.06 -7.80 19.78
C LEU A 390 5.21 -6.83 18.60
N ILE A 391 5.73 -7.31 17.47
CA ILE A 391 5.88 -6.51 16.23
C ILE A 391 4.52 -6.00 15.76
N GLU A 392 3.50 -6.84 15.82
CA GLU A 392 2.14 -6.50 15.42
C GLU A 392 1.51 -5.48 16.38
N ALA A 393 1.71 -5.64 17.69
CA ALA A 393 1.28 -4.67 18.70
C ALA A 393 1.92 -3.29 18.48
N ILE A 394 3.24 -3.24 18.19
CA ILE A 394 3.94 -1.99 17.88
C ILE A 394 3.41 -1.38 16.57
N ARG A 395 3.18 -2.20 15.54
CA ARG A 395 2.66 -1.74 14.24
C ARG A 395 1.25 -1.15 14.37
N GLN A 396 0.38 -1.79 15.14
CA GLN A 396 -0.98 -1.35 15.38
C GLN A 396 -1.01 -0.03 16.17
N ASN A 397 -0.24 0.05 17.26
CA ASN A 397 -0.08 1.30 18.02
C ASN A 397 0.50 2.42 17.15
N MET A 398 1.51 2.13 16.34
CA MET A 398 2.06 3.09 15.37
C MET A 398 0.98 3.65 14.43
N ASN A 399 0.09 2.80 13.91
CA ASN A 399 -0.99 3.21 13.02
C ASN A 399 -2.04 4.09 13.69
N LEU A 400 -2.24 3.90 15.00
CA LEU A 400 -3.14 4.71 15.83
C LEU A 400 -2.45 5.93 16.45
N GLY A 401 -1.27 6.31 15.93
CA GLY A 401 -0.53 7.49 16.37
C GLY A 401 0.08 7.34 17.77
N GLY A 402 0.44 6.12 18.15
CA GLY A 402 1.13 5.80 19.39
C GLY A 402 2.48 6.52 19.50
N GLU A 403 2.92 6.73 20.73
CA GLU A 403 4.08 7.54 21.08
C GLU A 403 4.97 6.75 22.06
N PHE A 404 6.29 6.96 22.00
CA PHE A 404 7.22 6.49 23.01
C PHE A 404 7.80 7.66 23.80
N VAL A 405 8.28 7.38 25.02
CA VAL A 405 9.15 8.31 25.75
C VAL A 405 10.59 8.05 25.34
N LEU A 406 11.28 9.09 24.90
CA LEU A 406 12.69 9.03 24.52
C LEU A 406 13.53 9.80 25.55
N PRO A 407 14.57 9.17 26.14
CA PRO A 407 15.55 9.87 26.96
C PRO A 407 16.46 10.76 26.09
N VAL A 408 16.65 12.01 26.52
CA VAL A 408 17.47 12.99 25.81
C VAL A 408 18.45 13.74 26.73
N HIS A 409 19.50 14.28 26.12
CA HIS A 409 20.51 15.10 26.78
C HIS A 409 20.65 16.48 26.13
N PRO A 410 21.00 17.53 26.92
CA PRO A 410 21.21 18.86 26.37
C PRO A 410 22.43 18.87 25.45
N LEU A 411 22.31 19.53 24.29
CA LEU A 411 23.45 19.76 23.42
C LEU A 411 24.45 20.69 24.14
N LYS A 412 25.63 20.16 24.50
CA LYS A 412 26.69 20.99 25.11
C LYS A 412 27.17 22.03 24.09
N THR A 413 26.75 23.30 24.23
CA THR A 413 27.42 24.44 23.58
C THR A 413 28.83 24.57 24.15
N LYS A 414 29.82 23.93 23.51
CA LYS A 414 31.24 24.22 23.76
C LYS A 414 31.72 25.26 22.76
N GLN A 415 32.44 26.25 23.30
CA GLN A 415 33.00 27.38 22.57
C GLN A 415 33.76 26.95 21.32
N SER A 416 33.58 27.77 20.28
CA SER A 416 34.15 27.66 18.95
C SER A 416 35.58 27.10 18.91
N HIS A 417 35.73 25.87 18.45
CA HIS A 417 36.86 25.50 17.61
C HIS A 417 36.35 24.60 16.49
N HIS A 418 36.73 24.98 15.27
CA HIS A 418 36.43 24.25 14.05
C HIS A 418 36.81 22.78 14.19
N ASN A 419 35.97 21.92 13.60
CA ASN A 419 36.09 20.47 13.49
C ASN A 419 35.56 19.66 14.67
N TYR A 420 34.23 19.62 14.79
CA TYR A 420 33.54 18.35 15.04
C TYR A 420 32.44 18.22 13.99
N HIS A 421 32.44 17.10 13.27
CA HIS A 421 31.23 16.64 12.58
C HIS A 421 30.20 16.40 13.68
N LEU A 422 29.25 17.35 13.87
CA LEU A 422 28.01 17.02 14.55
C LEU A 422 27.43 15.78 13.84
N GLY A 423 26.83 14.86 14.60
CA GLY A 423 26.06 13.76 14.03
C GLY A 423 25.09 14.26 12.96
N THR A 424 24.60 13.34 12.12
CA THR A 424 23.63 13.70 11.08
C THR A 424 22.51 14.54 11.72
N LYS A 425 22.09 15.64 11.06
CA LYS A 425 21.02 16.55 11.57
C LYS A 425 19.78 15.79 12.06
N ASP A 426 19.58 14.59 11.53
CA ASP A 426 18.51 13.67 11.87
C ASP A 426 18.44 13.22 13.33
N GLU A 427 19.52 13.29 14.11
CA GLU A 427 19.57 12.73 15.48
C GLU A 427 19.26 13.80 16.55
N ILE A 428 18.95 15.03 16.11
CA ILE A 428 18.63 16.17 16.98
C ILE A 428 17.12 16.36 17.01
N LEU A 429 16.55 16.35 18.20
CA LEU A 429 15.15 16.66 18.44
C LEU A 429 15.00 18.11 18.89
N THR A 430 13.95 18.78 18.45
CA THR A 430 13.60 20.12 18.94
C THR A 430 12.34 20.03 19.78
N THR A 431 12.36 20.55 21.00
CA THR A 431 11.20 20.53 21.91
C THR A 431 10.30 21.74 21.67
N THR A 432 9.12 21.73 22.29
CA THR A 432 8.09 22.78 22.09
C THR A 432 8.55 24.18 22.48
N ASP A 433 9.50 24.27 23.42
CA ASP A 433 10.19 25.50 23.83
C ASP A 433 11.28 25.98 22.86
N GLY A 434 11.48 25.29 21.75
CA GLY A 434 12.49 25.59 20.73
C GLY A 434 13.91 25.15 21.08
N GLN A 435 14.11 24.40 22.18
CA GLN A 435 15.42 23.87 22.54
C GLN A 435 15.76 22.62 21.74
N SER A 436 17.05 22.43 21.44
CA SER A 436 17.54 21.27 20.71
C SER A 436 18.25 20.28 21.64
N TRP A 437 17.92 19.01 21.49
CA TRP A 437 18.35 17.90 22.33
C TRP A 437 18.97 16.78 21.49
N ALA A 438 19.96 16.10 22.06
CA ALA A 438 20.52 14.88 21.48
C ALA A 438 19.84 13.66 22.11
N LEU A 439 19.48 12.69 21.27
CA LEU A 439 18.97 11.39 21.72
C LEU A 439 20.03 10.61 22.48
N PHE A 440 19.61 9.96 23.56
CA PHE A 440 20.45 9.02 24.28
C PHE A 440 20.71 7.77 23.42
N ARG A 441 21.94 7.26 23.51
CA ARG A 441 22.37 6.05 22.82
C ARG A 441 23.03 5.10 23.81
N LEU A 442 22.70 3.82 23.66
CA LEU A 442 23.40 2.74 24.32
C LEU A 442 24.36 2.08 23.33
N PHE A 443 25.54 1.73 23.84
CA PHE A 443 26.45 0.83 23.14
C PHE A 443 26.04 -0.61 23.46
N VAL A 444 25.66 -1.35 22.43
CA VAL A 444 25.41 -2.79 22.46
C VAL A 444 26.72 -3.53 22.11
N GLU A 445 26.79 -4.83 22.36
CA GLU A 445 27.96 -5.65 22.01
C GLU A 445 28.40 -5.44 20.54
N ASN A 446 29.71 -5.53 20.28
CA ASN A 446 30.34 -5.32 18.96
C ASN A 446 30.29 -3.88 18.41
N ASN A 447 30.36 -2.86 19.27
CA ASN A 447 30.47 -1.44 18.87
C ASN A 447 29.23 -0.93 18.11
N GLN A 448 28.08 -1.57 18.34
CA GLN A 448 26.79 -1.24 17.73
C GLN A 448 26.05 -0.23 18.60
N GLU A 449 25.46 0.82 18.01
CA GLU A 449 24.68 1.81 18.75
C GLU A 449 23.18 1.52 18.62
N ALA A 450 22.43 1.78 19.69
CA ALA A 450 20.97 1.68 19.71
C ALA A 450 20.37 2.92 20.37
N PHE A 451 19.23 3.38 19.86
CA PHE A 451 18.41 4.33 20.62
C PHE A 451 17.72 3.63 21.78
N VAL A 452 17.29 4.41 22.77
CA VAL A 452 16.48 3.93 23.88
C VAL A 452 15.10 4.53 23.78
N ALA A 453 14.08 3.74 24.08
CA ALA A 453 12.71 4.21 24.22
C ALA A 453 12.00 3.48 25.36
N PHE A 454 10.98 4.14 25.89
CA PHE A 454 10.12 3.59 26.91
C PHE A 454 8.67 3.62 26.42
N THR A 455 7.95 2.54 26.68
CA THR A 455 6.55 2.40 26.29
C THR A 455 5.61 3.13 27.25
N ASN A 456 6.01 3.36 28.50
CA ASN A 456 5.21 4.10 29.48
C ASN A 456 6.09 4.97 30.40
N VAL A 457 5.43 5.87 31.14
CA VAL A 457 6.09 6.85 32.01
C VAL A 457 6.73 6.16 33.23
N GLU A 458 6.06 5.18 33.83
CA GLU A 458 6.56 4.44 35.00
C GLU A 458 7.90 3.75 34.72
N GLU A 459 8.06 3.20 33.51
CA GLU A 459 9.31 2.58 33.08
C GLU A 459 10.40 3.64 32.83
N PHE A 460 10.05 4.78 32.22
CA PHE A 460 10.99 5.89 32.01
C PHE A 460 11.49 6.48 33.34
N GLU A 461 10.63 6.63 34.34
CA GLU A 461 10.99 7.18 35.66
C GLU A 461 12.08 6.35 36.37
N LYS A 462 12.26 5.07 36.01
CA LYS A 462 13.35 4.22 36.51
C LYS A 462 14.74 4.67 36.06
N ASP A 463 14.85 5.40 34.93
CA ASP A 463 16.12 6.00 34.48
C ASP A 463 16.60 7.07 35.47
N GLY A 464 15.71 7.95 35.92
CA GLY A 464 15.96 8.98 36.95
C GLY A 464 17.07 9.99 36.65
N HIS A 465 17.64 10.01 35.44
CA HIS A 465 18.88 10.73 35.13
C HIS A 465 18.80 11.60 33.88
N THR A 466 17.86 11.32 32.98
CA THR A 466 17.68 12.00 31.70
C THR A 466 16.38 12.79 31.63
N LYS A 467 16.29 13.73 30.69
CA LYS A 467 15.03 14.41 30.38
C LYS A 467 14.27 13.52 29.39
N GLY A 468 12.97 13.32 29.62
CA GLY A 468 12.09 12.58 28.71
C GLY A 468 11.43 13.52 27.69
N VAL A 469 11.29 13.05 26.46
CA VAL A 469 10.43 13.67 25.45
C VAL A 469 9.50 12.62 24.86
N VAL A 470 8.26 13.00 24.57
CA VAL A 470 7.29 12.15 23.91
C VAL A 470 7.45 12.30 22.39
N TYR A 471 7.57 11.16 21.70
CA TYR A 471 7.87 11.13 20.28
C TYR A 471 7.09 10.02 19.55
N PRO A 472 6.51 10.28 18.36
CA PRO A 472 5.72 9.28 17.65
C PRO A 472 6.51 8.01 17.32
N ILE A 473 5.90 6.83 17.50
CA ILE A 473 6.51 5.53 17.19
C ILE A 473 6.98 5.50 15.73
N SER A 474 6.13 5.92 14.79
CA SER A 474 6.47 5.95 13.36
C SER A 474 7.75 6.74 13.07
N SER A 475 7.94 7.87 13.75
CA SER A 475 9.05 8.80 13.53
C SER A 475 10.36 8.27 14.12
N ILE A 476 10.35 7.67 15.30
CA ILE A 476 11.55 7.05 15.89
C ILE A 476 11.97 5.81 15.10
N LEU A 477 11.01 4.99 14.68
CA LEU A 477 11.27 3.81 13.85
C LEU A 477 11.86 4.20 12.48
N GLU A 478 11.31 5.23 11.84
CA GLU A 478 11.84 5.76 10.57
C GLU A 478 13.28 6.31 10.75
N MET A 479 13.53 6.98 11.87
CA MET A 479 14.86 7.51 12.19
C MET A 479 15.89 6.40 12.43
N VAL A 480 15.52 5.35 13.17
CA VAL A 480 16.38 4.16 13.33
C VAL A 480 16.69 3.57 11.96
N ALA A 481 15.67 3.35 11.13
CA ALA A 481 15.81 2.77 9.80
C ALA A 481 16.78 3.56 8.89
N LYS A 482 16.78 4.90 8.99
CA LYS A 482 17.60 5.78 8.15
C LYS A 482 19.00 6.06 8.69
N THR A 483 19.26 5.85 9.98
CA THR A 483 20.53 6.22 10.60
C THR A 483 21.56 5.10 10.44
N PRO A 484 22.68 5.30 9.70
CA PRO A 484 23.58 4.19 9.30
C PRO A 484 24.19 3.40 10.46
N ASN A 485 24.56 4.07 11.55
CA ASN A 485 25.28 3.44 12.67
C ASN A 485 24.37 2.98 13.82
N ILE A 486 23.05 3.17 13.69
CA ILE A 486 22.07 2.72 14.68
C ILE A 486 21.47 1.40 14.21
N ASN A 487 21.56 0.37 15.03
CA ASN A 487 21.14 -1.00 14.67
C ASN A 487 19.77 -1.40 15.21
N GLY A 488 19.13 -0.54 15.99
CA GLY A 488 17.82 -0.82 16.56
C GLY A 488 17.42 0.17 17.63
N ILE A 489 16.38 -0.20 18.37
CA ILE A 489 15.90 0.50 19.55
C ILE A 489 15.77 -0.47 20.72
N MET A 490 16.33 -0.08 21.87
CA MET A 490 16.15 -0.79 23.13
C MET A 490 14.89 -0.27 23.79
N LEU A 491 13.88 -1.13 23.90
CA LEU A 491 12.62 -0.85 24.59
C LEU A 491 12.74 -1.27 26.06
N ASN A 492 12.29 -0.41 26.98
CA ASN A 492 12.13 -0.71 28.41
C ASN A 492 13.35 -1.38 29.08
N PRO A 493 14.52 -0.72 29.05
CA PRO A 493 15.78 -1.31 29.51
C PRO A 493 15.83 -1.75 30.99
N TYR A 494 14.89 -1.33 31.85
CA TYR A 494 14.96 -1.58 33.30
C TYR A 494 14.00 -2.67 33.79
N GLY A 495 12.85 -2.82 33.13
CA GLY A 495 11.81 -3.80 33.41
C GLY A 495 11.98 -5.02 32.54
N ARG A 496 11.30 -5.03 31.38
CA ARG A 496 11.39 -6.09 30.36
C ARG A 496 12.14 -5.55 29.13
N PRO A 497 13.48 -5.67 29.10
CA PRO A 497 14.26 -5.14 27.99
C PRO A 497 14.00 -5.94 26.71
N PHE A 498 13.65 -5.24 25.63
CA PHE A 498 13.54 -5.85 24.31
C PHE A 498 14.31 -5.05 23.27
N PHE A 499 15.24 -5.70 22.59
CA PHE A 499 15.99 -5.09 21.50
C PHE A 499 15.25 -5.26 20.18
N LEU A 500 14.54 -4.22 19.76
CA LEU A 500 13.88 -4.17 18.46
C LEU A 500 14.91 -3.78 17.39
N ALA A 501 15.50 -4.81 16.78
CA ALA A 501 16.49 -4.66 15.71
C ALA A 501 15.92 -3.94 14.49
N LYS A 502 16.77 -3.18 13.78
CA LYS A 502 16.43 -2.37 12.60
C LYS A 502 15.65 -3.14 11.54
N GLU A 503 15.90 -4.44 11.42
CA GLU A 503 15.25 -5.27 10.42
C GLU A 503 13.84 -5.68 10.83
N LEU A 504 13.57 -5.88 12.13
CA LEU A 504 12.19 -6.04 12.62
C LEU A 504 11.40 -4.74 12.41
N ILE A 505 12.06 -3.59 12.58
CA ILE A 505 11.49 -2.28 12.24
C ILE A 505 11.15 -2.18 10.75
N MET A 506 12.01 -2.67 9.86
CA MET A 506 11.70 -2.74 8.42
C MET A 506 10.51 -3.67 8.16
N THR A 507 10.40 -4.80 8.86
CA THR A 507 9.23 -5.70 8.76
C THR A 507 7.93 -5.02 9.20
N ILE A 508 7.95 -4.20 10.27
CA ILE A 508 6.80 -3.37 10.68
C ILE A 508 6.34 -2.50 9.51
N PHE A 509 7.25 -1.79 8.83
CA PHE A 509 6.90 -0.93 7.70
C PHE A 509 6.40 -1.70 6.48
N MET A 510 7.05 -2.81 6.12
CA MET A 510 6.63 -3.66 4.99
C MET A 510 5.23 -4.23 5.24
N ARG A 511 5.01 -4.82 6.42
CA ARG A 511 3.71 -5.39 6.80
C ARG A 511 2.62 -4.32 6.83
N ASN A 512 2.95 -3.11 7.28
CA ASN A 512 2.02 -2.01 7.26
C ASN A 512 1.54 -1.70 5.84
N GLN A 513 2.45 -1.59 4.87
CA GLN A 513 2.09 -1.35 3.47
C GLN A 513 1.26 -2.48 2.86
N GLU A 514 1.47 -3.74 3.26
CA GLU A 514 0.66 -4.86 2.81
C GLU A 514 -0.77 -4.82 3.34
N THR A 515 -0.92 -4.61 4.64
CA THR A 515 -2.22 -4.65 5.32
C THR A 515 -3.13 -3.52 4.85
N MET A 516 -2.57 -2.35 4.51
CA MET A 516 -3.29 -1.20 3.93
C MET A 516 -3.98 -1.46 2.57
N LYS A 517 -3.83 -2.68 2.00
CA LYS A 517 -4.41 -3.08 0.72
C LYS A 517 -5.80 -3.70 0.82
N ARG A 518 -6.25 -4.08 2.03
CA ARG A 518 -7.54 -4.74 2.27
C ARG A 518 -8.10 -4.29 3.61
N SER A 519 -9.42 -4.23 3.72
CA SER A 519 -10.08 -4.00 5.01
C SER A 519 -9.68 -5.09 6.00
N GLN A 520 -9.37 -4.69 7.22
CA GLN A 520 -9.00 -5.59 8.32
C GLN A 520 -9.69 -5.14 9.59
N ILE A 521 -9.93 -6.12 10.48
CA ILE A 521 -10.42 -5.90 11.84
C ILE A 521 -9.22 -6.07 12.76
N TYR A 522 -8.98 -5.09 13.62
CA TYR A 522 -7.98 -5.10 14.67
C TYR A 522 -8.70 -5.02 16.02
N LEU A 523 -8.10 -5.64 17.04
CA LEU A 523 -8.59 -5.57 18.41
C LEU A 523 -7.57 -4.84 19.28
N GLU A 524 -8.00 -3.76 19.92
CA GLU A 524 -7.15 -2.84 20.68
C GLU A 524 -7.57 -2.79 22.15
N TYR A 525 -6.62 -3.01 23.04
CA TYR A 525 -6.78 -2.74 24.46
C TYR A 525 -6.27 -1.33 24.76
N ALA A 526 -7.13 -0.32 24.59
CA ALA A 526 -6.72 1.08 24.63
C ALA A 526 -7.90 2.03 24.90
N ASN A 527 -7.59 3.24 25.34
CA ASN A 527 -8.55 4.31 25.53
C ASN A 527 -8.80 4.98 24.19
N VAL A 528 -10.02 4.87 23.70
CA VAL A 528 -10.43 5.43 22.42
C VAL A 528 -10.14 6.94 22.30
N VAL A 529 -10.16 7.70 23.41
CA VAL A 529 -9.88 9.15 23.43
C VAL A 529 -8.42 9.49 23.12
N ASN A 530 -7.52 8.52 23.30
CA ASN A 530 -6.07 8.67 23.09
C ASN A 530 -5.61 8.18 21.71
N LEU A 531 -6.45 7.43 21.00
CA LEU A 531 -6.15 6.89 19.67
C LEU A 531 -6.29 7.96 18.58
N THR A 532 -5.41 7.89 17.59
CA THR A 532 -5.45 8.73 16.38
C THR A 532 -6.04 7.94 15.23
N ALA A 533 -7.18 8.37 14.70
CA ALA A 533 -7.86 7.71 13.58
C ALA A 533 -8.73 8.70 12.81
N ASP A 534 -9.19 8.35 11.60
CA ASP A 534 -10.06 9.25 10.85
C ASP A 534 -11.41 9.48 11.53
N SER A 535 -11.98 8.44 12.14
CA SER A 535 -13.17 8.58 12.98
C SER A 535 -13.14 7.70 14.22
N VAL A 536 -13.86 8.18 15.25
CA VAL A 536 -14.16 7.45 16.48
C VAL A 536 -15.67 7.39 16.65
N VAL A 537 -16.20 6.23 17.04
CA VAL A 537 -17.62 6.11 17.42
C VAL A 537 -17.81 6.40 18.90
N ASN A 538 -18.85 7.17 19.24
CA ASN A 538 -19.26 7.47 20.60
C ASN A 538 -20.69 6.94 20.82
N ASN A 539 -20.87 6.06 21.81
CA ASN A 539 -22.19 5.66 22.29
C ASN A 539 -22.69 6.68 23.32
N LEU A 540 -23.62 7.55 22.91
CA LEU A 540 -24.17 8.60 23.76
C LEU A 540 -24.91 8.01 24.96
N GLN A 541 -24.59 8.51 26.15
CA GLN A 541 -25.37 8.23 27.35
C GLN A 541 -26.19 9.46 27.74
N PHE A 542 -27.52 9.31 27.77
CA PHE A 542 -28.42 10.40 28.18
C PHE A 542 -28.26 10.81 29.66
N ASN A 543 -27.52 10.02 30.47
CA ASN A 543 -27.14 10.39 31.83
C ASN A 543 -25.79 11.13 31.80
N LEU A 544 -25.85 12.46 31.74
CA LEU A 544 -24.73 13.35 31.38
C LEU A 544 -23.54 13.40 32.36
N ASN A 545 -23.59 12.71 33.51
CA ASN A 545 -22.68 12.91 34.64
C ASN A 545 -21.89 11.66 35.06
N ASP A 546 -21.78 10.63 34.22
CA ASP A 546 -20.89 9.51 34.51
C ASP A 546 -19.46 9.86 34.08
N PRO A 547 -18.55 10.20 35.04
CA PRO A 547 -17.20 10.65 34.71
C PRO A 547 -16.35 9.58 34.04
N ASP A 548 -16.71 8.31 34.18
CA ASP A 548 -15.96 7.16 33.67
C ASP A 548 -16.41 6.75 32.26
N SER A 549 -17.44 7.42 31.70
CA SER A 549 -17.94 7.10 30.36
C SER A 549 -17.12 7.75 29.23
N LEU A 550 -16.97 7.03 28.12
CA LEU A 550 -16.36 7.55 26.89
C LEU A 550 -17.04 8.84 26.42
N ASP A 551 -18.37 8.89 26.50
CA ASP A 551 -19.14 10.09 26.14
C ASP A 551 -18.75 11.30 27.01
N TYR A 552 -18.65 11.11 28.32
CA TYR A 552 -18.21 12.17 29.23
C TYR A 552 -16.77 12.63 28.93
N ALA A 553 -15.86 11.69 28.71
CA ALA A 553 -14.47 12.00 28.38
C ALA A 553 -14.35 12.81 27.08
N LEU A 554 -15.08 12.39 26.02
CA LEU A 554 -15.14 13.13 24.76
C LEU A 554 -15.78 14.50 24.93
N ARG A 555 -16.93 14.62 25.62
CA ARG A 555 -17.58 15.91 25.89
C ARG A 555 -16.67 16.87 26.65
N THR A 556 -15.96 16.36 27.66
CA THR A 556 -15.02 17.15 28.46
C THR A 556 -13.87 17.68 27.60
N LYS A 557 -13.32 16.83 26.72
CA LYS A 557 -12.22 17.21 25.80
C LYS A 557 -12.67 18.20 24.71
N ILE A 558 -13.89 18.05 24.20
CA ILE A 558 -14.46 18.93 23.16
C ILE A 558 -14.85 20.30 23.74
N GLY A 559 -15.44 20.31 24.94
CA GLY A 559 -15.95 21.49 25.62
C GLY A 559 -17.20 22.07 24.96
N THR A 560 -17.35 23.40 25.01
CA THR A 560 -18.55 24.11 24.53
C THR A 560 -18.78 24.03 23.02
N ARG A 561 -17.82 23.52 22.24
CA ARG A 561 -17.92 23.39 20.78
C ARG A 561 -18.96 22.35 20.34
N LEU A 562 -19.31 21.40 21.20
CA LEU A 562 -20.37 20.43 20.93
C LEU A 562 -21.78 21.06 21.04
N VAL A 563 -21.89 22.27 21.62
CA VAL A 563 -23.19 22.86 21.96
C VAL A 563 -24.07 23.07 20.74
N ASP A 564 -23.48 23.51 19.63
CA ASP A 564 -24.19 23.76 18.37
C ASP A 564 -24.79 22.49 17.74
N TYR A 565 -24.36 21.30 18.20
CA TYR A 565 -24.81 20.01 17.71
C TYR A 565 -25.77 19.29 18.68
N TYR A 566 -25.97 19.80 19.91
CA TYR A 566 -26.78 19.10 20.93
C TYR A 566 -28.21 18.84 20.49
N ASP A 567 -28.89 19.84 19.90
CA ASP A 567 -30.29 19.68 19.45
C ASP A 567 -30.42 18.55 18.42
N ASP A 568 -29.41 18.41 17.55
CA ASP A 568 -29.36 17.34 16.57
C ASP A 568 -29.07 16.00 17.26
N LEU A 569 -28.05 15.91 18.13
CA LEU A 569 -27.71 14.68 18.86
C LEU A 569 -28.86 14.19 19.76
N MET A 570 -29.66 15.09 20.34
CA MET A 570 -30.80 14.74 21.19
C MET A 570 -31.98 14.10 20.42
N THR A 571 -32.00 14.20 19.09
CA THR A 571 -33.02 13.58 18.24
C THR A 571 -32.58 12.22 17.67
N LEU A 572 -31.39 11.74 18.04
CA LEU A 572 -30.84 10.48 17.59
C LEU A 572 -31.68 9.30 18.09
N ARG A 573 -32.15 8.45 17.17
CA ARG A 573 -32.90 7.23 17.52
C ARG A 573 -31.93 6.06 17.72
N PRO A 574 -32.30 5.05 18.53
CA PRO A 574 -31.49 3.85 18.68
C PRO A 574 -31.08 3.21 17.35
N GLY A 575 -29.79 2.94 17.18
CA GLY A 575 -29.22 2.40 15.94
C GLY A 575 -28.88 3.43 14.85
N GLU A 576 -29.25 4.70 15.02
CA GLU A 576 -28.84 5.76 14.09
C GLU A 576 -27.44 6.29 14.41
N VAL A 577 -26.81 6.90 13.40
CA VAL A 577 -25.50 7.52 13.53
C VAL A 577 -25.54 8.95 13.00
N LYS A 578 -25.08 9.90 13.81
CA LYS A 578 -24.85 11.31 13.42
C LYS A 578 -23.38 11.64 13.49
N VAL A 579 -22.93 12.51 12.59
CA VAL A 579 -21.51 12.83 12.45
C VAL A 579 -21.26 14.27 12.88
N THR A 580 -20.24 14.47 13.71
CA THR A 580 -19.70 15.79 14.05
C THR A 580 -18.20 15.86 13.70
N PRO A 581 -17.63 17.07 13.53
CA PRO A 581 -16.17 17.22 13.47
C PRO A 581 -15.49 16.71 14.74
N GLY A 582 -14.22 16.32 14.67
CA GLY A 582 -13.48 15.85 15.86
C GLY A 582 -13.11 16.92 16.88
N PHE A 583 -13.38 18.20 16.61
CA PHE A 583 -13.13 19.34 17.50
C PHE A 583 -11.72 19.38 18.14
N GLY A 584 -10.68 19.00 17.40
CA GLY A 584 -9.31 18.99 17.91
C GLY A 584 -8.98 17.83 18.85
N ALA A 585 -9.84 16.81 18.94
CA ALA A 585 -9.42 15.48 19.36
C ALA A 585 -8.44 14.89 18.31
N LYS A 586 -7.80 13.76 18.64
CA LYS A 586 -6.90 13.02 17.73
C LYS A 586 -7.65 12.36 16.54
N THR A 587 -8.85 12.84 16.19
CA THR A 587 -9.68 12.29 15.12
C THR A 587 -10.30 13.38 14.25
N LYS A 588 -10.63 13.05 13.00
CA LYS A 588 -11.26 13.99 12.05
C LYS A 588 -12.75 14.12 12.33
N TYR A 589 -13.41 13.03 12.71
CA TYR A 589 -14.85 12.96 12.95
C TYR A 589 -15.21 12.14 14.18
N ILE A 590 -16.30 12.53 14.85
CA ILE A 590 -16.92 11.73 15.91
C ILE A 590 -18.29 11.28 15.41
N PHE A 591 -18.51 9.97 15.42
CA PHE A 591 -19.75 9.34 15.00
C PHE A 591 -20.55 9.00 16.25
N HIS A 592 -21.63 9.74 16.46
CA HIS A 592 -22.49 9.58 17.63
C HIS A 592 -23.60 8.59 17.31
N THR A 593 -23.68 7.55 18.12
CA THR A 593 -24.77 6.58 18.10
C THR A 593 -25.41 6.46 19.47
N VAL A 594 -26.53 5.75 19.56
CA VAL A 594 -27.12 5.36 20.84
C VAL A 594 -27.71 3.96 20.72
N ILE A 595 -27.50 3.13 21.74
CA ILE A 595 -28.13 1.81 21.86
C ILE A 595 -29.03 1.75 23.09
N PRO A 596 -30.13 0.98 23.04
CA PRO A 596 -31.03 0.83 24.17
C PRO A 596 -30.47 -0.21 25.16
N LYS A 597 -30.98 -0.21 26.40
CA LYS A 597 -30.68 -1.28 27.36
C LYS A 597 -31.25 -2.62 26.86
N TYR A 598 -30.42 -3.66 26.88
CA TYR A 598 -30.70 -4.98 26.30
C TYR A 598 -32.05 -5.54 26.73
N GLN A 599 -32.29 -5.67 28.03
CA GLN A 599 -33.53 -6.23 28.57
C GLN A 599 -34.75 -5.32 28.45
N GLN A 600 -34.58 -4.07 28.00
CA GLN A 600 -35.65 -3.07 27.95
C GLN A 600 -36.17 -2.84 26.52
N CYS A 601 -35.49 -3.36 25.50
CA CYS A 601 -35.87 -3.18 24.11
C CYS A 601 -35.83 -4.53 23.34
N PRO A 602 -36.97 -5.02 22.82
CA PRO A 602 -36.99 -6.23 22.00
C PRO A 602 -36.15 -6.16 20.72
N GLN A 603 -35.87 -4.95 20.24
CA GLN A 603 -35.07 -4.69 19.03
C GLN A 603 -33.65 -4.25 19.37
N ALA A 604 -33.16 -4.51 20.58
CA ALA A 604 -31.84 -4.05 21.00
C ALA A 604 -30.74 -4.58 20.05
N ASP A 605 -30.82 -5.84 19.62
CA ASP A 605 -29.83 -6.46 18.74
C ASP A 605 -29.77 -5.74 17.38
N GLU A 606 -30.94 -5.42 16.83
CA GLU A 606 -31.06 -4.63 15.60
C GLU A 606 -30.44 -3.24 15.76
N CYS A 607 -30.59 -2.61 16.94
CA CYS A 607 -29.98 -1.32 17.23
C CYS A 607 -28.45 -1.41 17.27
N VAL A 608 -27.88 -2.45 17.87
CA VAL A 608 -26.42 -2.69 17.86
C VAL A 608 -25.94 -2.89 16.42
N ILE A 609 -26.56 -3.80 15.67
CA ILE A 609 -26.22 -4.05 14.26
C ILE A 609 -26.25 -2.75 13.45
N ASN A 610 -27.35 -2.00 13.55
CA ASN A 610 -27.50 -0.75 12.81
C ASN A 610 -26.47 0.30 13.23
N SER A 611 -26.12 0.40 14.52
CA SER A 611 -25.10 1.35 15.00
C SER A 611 -23.74 1.09 14.35
N TYR A 612 -23.30 -0.17 14.32
CA TYR A 612 -22.04 -0.55 13.69
C TYR A 612 -22.12 -0.39 12.17
N TYR A 613 -23.16 -0.93 11.52
CA TYR A 613 -23.33 -0.89 10.07
C TYR A 613 -23.41 0.54 9.53
N GLU A 614 -24.21 1.42 10.15
CA GLU A 614 -24.33 2.82 9.74
C GLU A 614 -23.04 3.59 10.01
N SER A 615 -22.29 3.29 11.08
CA SER A 615 -20.99 3.90 11.31
C SER A 615 -20.01 3.60 10.17
N LEU A 616 -19.98 2.36 9.70
CA LEU A 616 -19.17 1.96 8.54
C LEU A 616 -19.66 2.64 7.25
N ASN A 617 -20.97 2.77 7.04
CA ASN A 617 -21.54 3.53 5.93
C ASN A 617 -21.14 5.01 5.96
N GLN A 618 -21.13 5.65 7.13
CA GLN A 618 -20.68 7.04 7.27
C GLN A 618 -19.18 7.17 6.97
N ALA A 619 -18.36 6.23 7.44
CA ALA A 619 -16.93 6.21 7.11
C ALA A 619 -16.72 6.13 5.59
N ARG A 620 -17.45 5.26 4.89
CA ARG A 620 -17.42 5.16 3.43
C ARG A 620 -17.87 6.43 2.73
N LYS A 621 -18.98 7.04 3.16
CA LYS A 621 -19.48 8.31 2.59
C LYS A 621 -18.47 9.44 2.71
N LEU A 622 -17.66 9.44 3.77
CA LEU A 622 -16.62 10.43 4.04
C LEU A 622 -15.23 10.01 3.51
N TYR A 623 -15.13 8.87 2.82
CA TYR A 623 -13.90 8.32 2.25
C TYR A 623 -12.77 8.11 3.28
N LEU A 624 -13.13 7.74 4.51
CA LEU A 624 -12.16 7.51 5.58
C LEU A 624 -11.34 6.23 5.32
N LYS A 625 -10.27 6.01 6.07
CA LYS A 625 -9.43 4.80 5.97
C LYS A 625 -9.35 4.04 7.28
N GLN A 626 -9.59 4.72 8.40
CA GLN A 626 -9.55 4.13 9.73
C GLN A 626 -10.76 4.56 10.56
N ILE A 627 -11.43 3.60 11.18
CA ILE A 627 -12.49 3.86 12.15
C ILE A 627 -12.21 3.08 13.43
N VAL A 628 -12.30 3.77 14.58
CA VAL A 628 -12.26 3.16 15.90
C VAL A 628 -13.68 2.97 16.38
N LEU A 629 -14.04 1.71 16.63
CA LEU A 629 -15.33 1.28 17.16
C LEU A 629 -15.11 0.81 18.61
N PRO A 630 -15.58 1.56 19.63
CA PRO A 630 -15.58 1.04 20.98
C PRO A 630 -16.47 -0.20 21.04
N ILE A 631 -16.11 -1.19 21.86
CA ILE A 631 -17.00 -2.31 22.18
C ILE A 631 -17.97 -1.82 23.25
N PHE A 632 -19.13 -1.33 22.82
CA PHE A 632 -20.21 -0.86 23.71
C PHE A 632 -21.38 -1.86 23.71
N GLY A 633 -22.14 -1.88 24.81
CA GLY A 633 -23.28 -2.78 24.98
C GLY A 633 -23.18 -3.66 26.23
N PHE A 634 -21.98 -4.10 26.60
CA PHE A 634 -21.76 -5.04 27.72
C PHE A 634 -22.12 -4.40 29.07
N ASN A 635 -21.29 -3.49 29.58
CA ASN A 635 -21.48 -2.89 30.91
C ASN A 635 -22.60 -1.83 30.96
N ASP A 636 -22.71 -1.00 29.94
CA ASP A 636 -23.62 0.15 29.89
C ASP A 636 -25.07 -0.23 29.51
N ALA A 637 -25.23 -1.14 28.54
CA ALA A 637 -26.55 -1.59 28.08
C ALA A 637 -26.97 -2.97 28.63
N GLY A 638 -26.07 -3.71 29.27
CA GLY A 638 -26.36 -5.00 29.93
C GLY A 638 -26.43 -6.20 28.98
N TYR A 639 -25.75 -6.14 27.84
CA TYR A 639 -25.62 -7.28 26.93
C TYR A 639 -24.74 -8.38 27.52
N PRO A 640 -25.11 -9.67 27.36
CA PRO A 640 -24.17 -10.77 27.54
C PRO A 640 -23.09 -10.73 26.45
N LEU A 641 -21.82 -10.88 26.85
CA LEU A 641 -20.67 -10.80 25.94
C LEU A 641 -20.72 -11.84 24.82
N GLU A 642 -21.12 -13.07 25.15
CA GLU A 642 -21.33 -14.18 24.20
C GLU A 642 -22.35 -13.85 23.10
N SER A 643 -23.34 -13.00 23.39
CA SER A 643 -24.31 -12.54 22.40
C SER A 643 -23.81 -11.34 21.60
N LEU A 644 -23.00 -10.48 22.22
CA LEU A 644 -22.49 -9.25 21.61
C LEU A 644 -21.37 -9.51 20.59
N MET A 645 -20.46 -10.43 20.87
CA MET A 645 -19.34 -10.78 19.97
C MET A 645 -19.80 -11.15 18.55
N PRO A 646 -20.67 -12.15 18.33
CA PRO A 646 -21.12 -12.50 16.98
C PRO A 646 -21.93 -11.39 16.33
N LEU A 647 -22.68 -10.58 17.08
CA LEU A 647 -23.41 -9.44 16.51
C LEU A 647 -22.44 -8.42 15.91
N ILE A 648 -21.39 -8.04 16.64
CA ILE A 648 -20.41 -7.05 16.18
C ILE A 648 -19.57 -7.61 15.03
N ILE A 649 -18.97 -8.79 15.20
CA ILE A 649 -18.04 -9.36 14.21
C ILE A 649 -18.77 -9.70 12.89
N ASN A 650 -19.95 -10.32 12.95
CA ASN A 650 -20.70 -10.63 11.73
C ASN A 650 -21.16 -9.37 11.01
N THR A 651 -21.56 -8.32 11.74
CA THR A 651 -21.96 -7.05 11.12
C THR A 651 -20.80 -6.41 10.35
N ILE A 652 -19.62 -6.34 10.97
CA ILE A 652 -18.43 -5.72 10.36
C ILE A 652 -17.96 -6.55 9.17
N THR A 653 -17.84 -7.87 9.32
CA THR A 653 -17.36 -8.76 8.24
C THR A 653 -18.33 -8.83 7.06
N GLN A 654 -19.64 -8.84 7.32
CA GLN A 654 -20.66 -8.75 6.28
C GLN A 654 -20.55 -7.42 5.53
N TRP A 655 -20.45 -6.30 6.26
CA TRP A 655 -20.29 -4.99 5.63
C TRP A 655 -19.02 -4.92 4.77
N MET A 656 -17.88 -5.42 5.27
CA MET A 656 -16.63 -5.49 4.49
C MET A 656 -16.77 -6.38 3.25
N THR A 657 -17.54 -7.47 3.33
CA THR A 657 -17.82 -8.36 2.20
C THR A 657 -18.65 -7.67 1.13
N ASP A 658 -19.63 -6.87 1.54
CA ASP A 658 -20.49 -6.11 0.63
C ASP A 658 -19.77 -4.90 0.01
N ASN A 659 -18.67 -4.45 0.63
CA ASN A 659 -17.93 -3.23 0.27
C ASN A 659 -16.46 -3.50 -0.11
N ARG A 660 -16.16 -4.61 -0.80
CA ARG A 660 -14.78 -5.02 -1.15
C ARG A 660 -14.00 -4.03 -2.01
N ASP A 661 -14.69 -3.11 -2.67
CA ASP A 661 -14.11 -2.03 -3.47
C ASP A 661 -13.58 -0.86 -2.62
N TYR A 662 -13.84 -0.87 -1.32
CA TYR A 662 -13.43 0.18 -0.39
C TYR A 662 -12.67 -0.39 0.80
N VAL A 663 -11.42 0.06 0.96
CA VAL A 663 -10.55 -0.34 2.07
C VAL A 663 -10.82 0.55 3.28
N LEU A 664 -11.27 -0.09 4.36
CA LEU A 664 -11.50 0.51 5.68
C LEU A 664 -10.91 -0.39 6.76
N HIS A 665 -9.98 0.14 7.53
CA HIS A 665 -9.44 -0.51 8.73
C HIS A 665 -10.35 -0.22 9.91
N VAL A 666 -10.79 -1.29 10.57
CA VAL A 666 -11.70 -1.22 11.71
C VAL A 666 -10.95 -1.64 12.96
N TYR A 667 -10.88 -0.75 13.93
CA TYR A 667 -10.25 -1.00 15.22
C TYR A 667 -11.35 -1.14 16.28
N LEU A 668 -11.60 -2.37 16.71
CA LEU A 668 -12.44 -2.66 17.86
C LEU A 668 -11.64 -2.36 19.12
N SER A 669 -12.12 -1.45 19.97
CA SER A 669 -11.35 -0.97 21.11
C SER A 669 -12.14 -1.09 22.42
N THR A 670 -11.47 -1.50 23.49
CA THR A 670 -12.02 -1.54 24.83
C THR A 670 -10.93 -1.25 25.87
N GLU A 671 -11.34 -0.66 26.98
CA GLU A 671 -10.49 -0.48 28.17
C GLU A 671 -10.72 -1.56 29.23
N ASP A 672 -11.68 -2.45 28.98
CA ASP A 672 -12.00 -3.59 29.84
C ASP A 672 -11.22 -4.82 29.36
N PHE A 673 -10.30 -5.31 30.21
CA PHE A 673 -9.45 -6.46 29.90
C PHE A 673 -10.25 -7.76 29.74
N GLU A 674 -11.34 -7.95 30.48
CA GLU A 674 -12.19 -9.14 30.35
C GLU A 674 -12.87 -9.15 28.98
N VAL A 675 -13.39 -7.99 28.55
CA VAL A 675 -13.97 -7.81 27.21
C VAL A 675 -12.91 -8.02 26.12
N TYR A 676 -11.72 -7.44 26.28
CA TYR A 676 -10.61 -7.61 25.34
C TYR A 676 -10.24 -9.10 25.20
N SER A 677 -10.01 -9.80 26.31
CA SER A 677 -9.63 -11.21 26.30
C SER A 677 -10.67 -12.07 25.60
N ALA A 678 -11.95 -11.88 25.90
CA ALA A 678 -13.01 -12.67 25.28
C ALA A 678 -13.09 -12.45 23.75
N PHE A 679 -12.97 -11.20 23.29
CA PHE A 679 -12.95 -10.91 21.85
C PHE A 679 -11.71 -11.48 21.16
N ARG A 680 -10.54 -11.45 21.83
CA ARG A 680 -9.32 -12.07 21.31
C ARG A 680 -9.52 -13.57 21.11
N ASP A 681 -9.97 -14.26 22.16
CA ASP A 681 -10.18 -15.70 22.12
C ASP A 681 -11.22 -16.08 21.05
N TYR A 682 -12.30 -15.28 20.90
CA TYR A 682 -13.30 -15.47 19.86
C TYR A 682 -12.75 -15.31 18.43
N LEU A 683 -11.83 -14.36 18.21
CA LEU A 683 -11.20 -14.13 16.91
C LEU A 683 -10.14 -15.18 16.55
N GLU A 684 -9.54 -15.85 17.54
CA GLU A 684 -8.60 -16.96 17.32
C GLU A 684 -9.31 -18.27 16.97
N GLU A 685 -10.54 -18.47 17.46
CA GLU A 685 -11.35 -19.67 17.21
C GLU A 685 -12.17 -19.62 15.90
N ALA A 686 -12.45 -18.43 15.37
CA ALA A 686 -13.33 -18.18 14.21
C ALA A 686 -12.58 -18.17 12.88
#